data_AF-A0A163J0Y1-F1
#
_entry.id   AF-A0A163J0Y1-F1
#
_cell.length_a   1.000
_cell.length_b   1.000
_cell.length_c   1.000
_cell.angle_alpha   90.00
_cell.angle_beta   90.00
_cell.angle_gamma   90.00
#
_symmetry.space_group_name_H-M   'P 1'
#
loop_
_entity.id
_entity.type
_entity.pdbx_description
1 polymer ?
#
loop_
_entity_poly.entity_id
_entity_poly.type
_entity_poly.pdbx_seq_one_letter_code
_entity_poly.pdbx_strand_id
1 'polypeptide(L)'
;MNEKQPVGESLVFGLTRKQLSLIILVVQNSTLVLMMRYSRIVQKAGQPMYIASTAVFLAEVLKIVACLVVMRYEQPSWPHFVHFVRREILGRPRETLKMLIPSGLYALQNNLLYVALSNLEAATFQVTYQMKIMSTAIFSVVLLGRSLQRDKWVALVLLMIGVTLVQSQSMASSSPPPPSTAPILEDTAPVTTESMEDQLMNSNNTTTQSPLIGLIAVITSCISSGFAGCYFEKILKTSETSMWVRNIQLGISGAFFSLVGMLMYDIQPIREGGMLQGYDGLTWVVVANQALGGLLVAIVVKYADNILKGFATSLSIIVSGVISFYLFNFQPTPTFVMGACIVMASSYLYGVDFMKKFVTPNFTVEEIRGLMDKVTNVRNMSVIAHVDHGKSTLSDSLVSKAGIISAGRAGETRFMDTRQDEQDRGITIKSTAISLYFQLPDPEDIKEIKGQVTNGSDFLINMIDSPGHVDFSSEVTAALRVTDGALVVVDCIDGVCVQTETVLRQALGERIKPIVVINKVDRALLELQLGKEELYNGTVAFASALHGWGFTLRQFAQRYSKKFGVDKEKMMVKLWGENYFNPKTKKWSSKGQDAAGKPLERAFNMFILDPIYKIFDSVMNFKKDEVTTLLEKLDIQLKSDERDLEGKALLKVVMRKFLPCGDALLEMICIHLPSPITSQRYRVPNLYEGPADDECAIGIRDCDPKAPLMLYISKMVPTSDKGRFYAFGRVFSGTVRAGMKVRIQGPNFIPGTKTDLHVKSVQRTVLMMGRGVEAIDDCPAGNIIGLVGVDQFLVKSGTITTSETAHNMKVMKFSVSPVVQVAVEVKNANDLPKLVEGLKRLSKSDPCVLTYTSESGEHIVAGAGELHLEICLKDLEEDHAQVPLKTGDPVVQYRETVTAESSIDCLSKSPNKHNRIYMRGLPLDDELANAIDAGKIGPKDDFKARARTLADTYNWEVTEARKIWCFGPESTGPNLMVDVTKAVQYLNEIKDSCVAAFQWATKEGPLAEENMRGCRFNILDVTLHADAIHRGGGQIIPTCRRVIYASVLTASPGIQEPMYLVEVQCPESAIGGIYSVLNRRRGIVFSEEQRPGTPMMNIKAYLPVNESFGFNSDLRAATSGQAFPQAVFDHWQAMTGNPLEPGNKVYDIIRNVRKRKGLVEDIPGLDRYYDKL
;
A
#
# COMPACT_ATOMS: atom_id res chain seq x y z
N MET A 1 -22.18 0.44 -1.83
CA MET A 1 -21.96 1.84 -1.40
C MET A 1 -20.72 1.85 -0.54
N ASN A 2 -19.60 2.35 -1.08
CA ASN A 2 -18.30 2.22 -0.40
C ASN A 2 -18.09 3.44 0.49
N GLU A 3 -18.05 3.24 1.82
CA GLU A 3 -17.58 4.28 2.74
C GLU A 3 -16.09 4.53 2.48
N LYS A 4 -15.75 5.73 1.98
CA LYS A 4 -14.35 6.20 1.95
C LYS A 4 -13.80 6.17 3.39
N GLN A 5 -12.69 5.48 3.62
CA GLN A 5 -11.97 5.57 4.88
C GLN A 5 -11.50 7.01 5.11
N PRO A 6 -11.64 7.57 6.32
CA PRO A 6 -11.13 8.91 6.61
C PRO A 6 -9.60 8.86 6.71
N VAL A 7 -8.94 9.78 5.99
CA VAL A 7 -7.54 10.17 6.20
C VAL A 7 -7.35 10.55 7.68
N GLY A 8 -6.17 10.23 8.24
CA GLY A 8 -5.86 10.46 9.66
C GLY A 8 -6.29 11.84 10.16
N GLU A 9 -7.23 11.86 11.11
CA GLU A 9 -7.78 13.12 11.61
C GLU A 9 -6.72 13.91 12.39
N SER A 10 -6.46 15.14 11.98
CA SER A 10 -5.64 16.08 12.76
C SER A 10 -6.21 16.26 14.17
N LEU A 11 -5.49 15.80 15.19
CA LEU A 11 -5.88 15.99 16.59
C LEU A 11 -5.80 17.48 16.95
N VAL A 12 -6.87 18.01 17.54
CA VAL A 12 -6.93 19.39 18.05
C VAL A 12 -7.06 19.28 19.57
N PHE A 13 -6.08 19.80 20.30
CA PHE A 13 -5.92 19.58 21.75
C PHE A 13 -5.89 18.08 22.16
N GLY A 14 -5.32 17.21 21.32
CA GLY A 14 -5.28 15.76 21.55
C GLY A 14 -6.61 15.03 21.30
N LEU A 15 -7.66 15.74 20.88
CA LEU A 15 -8.98 15.18 20.58
C LEU A 15 -9.24 15.13 19.07
N THR A 16 -9.94 14.09 18.63
CA THR A 16 -10.47 14.00 17.26
C THR A 16 -11.54 15.08 17.02
N ARG A 17 -11.73 15.49 15.75
CA ARG A 17 -12.75 16.50 15.40
C ARG A 17 -14.15 16.00 15.79
N LYS A 18 -14.36 14.69 15.66
CA LYS A 18 -15.53 13.97 16.15
C LYS A 18 -15.76 14.13 17.66
N GLN A 19 -14.78 13.77 18.50
CA GLN A 19 -14.87 13.90 19.97
C GLN A 19 -15.13 15.35 20.40
N LEU A 20 -14.37 16.30 19.84
CA LEU A 20 -14.51 17.72 20.14
C LEU A 20 -15.93 18.22 19.83
N SER A 21 -16.50 17.86 18.68
CA SER A 21 -17.87 18.25 18.31
C SER A 21 -18.95 17.69 19.26
N LEU A 22 -18.77 16.46 19.74
CA LEU A 22 -19.69 15.82 20.68
C LEU A 22 -19.62 16.46 22.07
N ILE A 23 -18.42 16.76 22.57
CA ILE A 23 -18.23 17.44 23.88
C ILE A 23 -18.86 18.83 23.85
N ILE A 24 -18.61 19.62 22.79
CA ILE A 24 -19.18 20.96 22.64
C ILE A 24 -20.71 20.88 22.57
N LEU A 25 -21.29 19.88 21.89
CA LEU A 25 -22.74 19.68 21.85
C LEU A 25 -23.33 19.30 23.22
N VAL A 26 -22.66 18.47 24.03
CA VAL A 26 -23.09 18.15 25.41
C VAL A 26 -23.13 19.42 26.27
N VAL A 27 -22.06 20.23 26.22
CA VAL A 27 -21.97 21.49 26.98
C VAL A 27 -23.05 22.47 26.52
N GLN A 28 -23.21 22.67 25.20
CA GLN A 28 -24.20 23.58 24.63
C GLN A 28 -25.64 23.18 24.98
N ASN A 29 -26.00 21.89 24.87
CA ASN A 29 -27.32 21.43 25.26
C ASN A 29 -27.57 21.61 26.77
N SER A 30 -26.57 21.32 27.61
CA SER A 30 -26.69 21.48 29.06
C SER A 30 -26.90 22.94 29.45
N THR A 31 -26.10 23.86 28.89
CA THR A 31 -26.26 25.30 29.15
C THR A 31 -27.57 25.84 28.61
N LEU A 32 -28.05 25.38 27.45
CA LEU A 32 -29.35 25.81 26.92
C LEU A 32 -30.51 25.45 27.85
N VAL A 33 -30.54 24.22 28.37
CA VAL A 33 -31.58 23.77 29.33
C VAL A 33 -31.52 24.60 30.63
N LEU A 34 -30.33 24.81 31.18
CA LEU A 34 -30.13 25.60 32.39
C LEU A 34 -30.52 27.07 32.19
N MET A 35 -30.13 27.69 31.07
CA MET A 35 -30.47 29.08 30.75
C MET A 35 -31.96 29.28 30.52
N MET A 36 -32.64 28.36 29.82
CA MET A 36 -34.10 28.40 29.69
C MET A 36 -34.84 28.22 31.02
N ARG A 37 -34.30 27.42 31.94
CA ARG A 37 -34.85 27.29 33.29
C ARG A 37 -34.62 28.57 34.10
N TYR A 38 -33.42 29.13 34.02
CA TYR A 38 -33.04 30.35 34.75
C TYR A 38 -33.82 31.59 34.27
N SER A 39 -34.02 31.76 32.96
CA SER A 39 -34.79 32.88 32.39
C SER A 39 -36.26 32.89 32.82
N ARG A 40 -36.82 31.72 33.19
CA ARG A 40 -38.18 31.58 33.73
C ARG A 40 -38.26 31.77 35.26
N ILE A 41 -37.16 31.57 35.99
CA ILE A 41 -37.11 31.70 37.46
C ILE A 41 -36.80 33.14 37.87
N VAL A 42 -35.94 33.86 37.13
CA VAL A 42 -35.47 35.22 37.47
C VAL A 42 -36.39 36.31 36.91
N GLN A 43 -37.65 35.97 36.63
CA GLN A 43 -38.62 36.91 36.07
C GLN A 43 -38.93 38.03 37.08
N LYS A 44 -38.68 39.28 36.68
CA LYS A 44 -39.02 40.46 37.49
C LYS A 44 -40.54 40.62 37.56
N ALA A 45 -41.05 40.87 38.76
CA ALA A 45 -42.48 41.08 38.99
C ALA A 45 -43.03 42.17 38.05
N GLY A 46 -44.07 41.83 37.28
CA GLY A 46 -44.75 42.74 36.35
C GLY A 46 -44.26 42.72 34.89
N GLN A 47 -43.22 41.95 34.52
CA GLN A 47 -42.82 41.82 33.10
C GLN A 47 -43.49 40.61 32.40
N PRO A 48 -44.00 40.76 31.16
CA PRO A 48 -44.55 39.64 30.39
C PRO A 48 -43.44 38.64 30.00
N MET A 49 -43.78 37.35 29.90
CA MET A 49 -42.85 36.32 29.43
C MET A 49 -42.47 36.53 27.96
N TYR A 50 -41.26 36.14 27.58
CA TYR A 50 -40.82 36.19 26.18
C TYR A 50 -41.56 35.17 25.31
N ILE A 51 -41.93 35.59 24.09
CA ILE A 51 -42.65 34.72 23.15
C ILE A 51 -41.68 33.68 22.57
N ALA A 52 -41.91 32.41 22.91
CA ALA A 52 -41.00 31.31 22.61
C ALA A 52 -40.95 30.97 21.10
N SER A 53 -42.06 31.08 20.36
CA SER A 53 -42.09 30.87 18.91
C SER A 53 -41.24 31.90 18.17
N THR A 54 -41.28 33.17 18.60
CA THR A 54 -40.40 34.21 18.09
C THR A 54 -38.93 33.92 18.38
N ALA A 55 -38.61 33.32 19.53
CA ALA A 55 -37.23 32.95 19.88
C ALA A 55 -36.70 31.86 18.92
N VAL A 56 -37.54 30.89 18.55
CA VAL A 56 -37.20 29.89 17.51
C VAL A 56 -36.95 30.57 16.15
N PHE A 57 -37.84 31.47 15.72
CA PHE A 57 -37.69 32.18 14.45
C PHE A 57 -36.40 33.02 14.41
N LEU A 58 -36.12 33.79 15.46
CA LEU A 58 -34.89 34.58 15.57
C LEU A 58 -33.62 33.71 15.61
N ALA A 59 -33.68 32.52 16.22
CA ALA A 59 -32.58 31.56 16.20
C ALA A 59 -32.32 30.99 14.78
N GLU A 60 -33.35 30.78 13.95
CA GLU A 60 -33.17 30.44 12.53
C GLU A 60 -32.52 31.58 11.73
N VAL A 61 -32.99 32.82 11.92
CA VAL A 61 -32.40 34.01 11.29
C VAL A 61 -30.93 34.18 11.68
N LEU A 62 -30.60 34.05 12.96
CA LEU A 62 -29.24 34.19 13.48
C LEU A 62 -28.30 33.09 12.94
N LYS A 63 -28.81 31.86 12.73
CA LYS A 63 -28.05 30.79 12.06
C LYS A 63 -27.69 31.12 10.63
N ILE A 64 -28.62 31.70 9.86
CA ILE A 64 -28.37 32.13 8.47
C ILE A 64 -27.28 33.21 8.46
N VAL A 65 -27.38 34.23 9.32
CA VAL A 65 -26.39 35.31 9.43
C VAL A 65 -25.01 34.75 9.80
N ALA A 66 -24.91 33.90 10.81
CA ALA A 66 -23.65 33.30 11.23
C ALA A 66 -22.96 32.52 10.09
N CYS A 67 -23.71 31.69 9.35
CA CYS A 67 -23.18 30.97 8.20
C CYS A 67 -22.72 31.90 7.06
N LEU A 68 -23.44 32.99 6.79
CA LEU A 68 -23.05 33.98 5.79
C LEU A 68 -21.75 34.70 6.18
N VAL A 69 -21.55 35.02 7.46
CA VAL A 69 -20.29 35.60 7.97
C VAL A 69 -19.13 34.62 7.80
N VAL A 70 -19.28 33.35 8.18
CA VAL A 70 -18.22 32.34 8.01
C VAL A 70 -17.88 32.15 6.53
N MET A 71 -18.90 32.04 5.65
CA MET A 71 -18.69 31.95 4.21
C MET A 71 -18.02 33.19 3.60
N ARG A 72 -18.25 34.39 4.19
CA ARG A 72 -17.53 35.60 3.77
C ARG A 72 -16.04 35.53 4.11
N TYR A 73 -15.66 34.94 5.24
CA TYR A 73 -14.25 34.71 5.59
C TYR A 73 -13.59 33.62 4.71
N GLU A 74 -14.34 32.62 4.26
CA GLU A 74 -13.85 31.58 3.35
C GLU A 74 -13.59 32.07 1.90
N GLN A 75 -14.05 33.27 1.51
CA GLN A 75 -13.98 33.78 0.14
C GLN A 75 -13.03 34.98 -0.02
N PRO A 76 -12.19 35.02 -1.08
CA PRO A 76 -11.11 36.00 -1.21
C PRO A 76 -11.57 37.43 -1.50
N SER A 77 -12.77 37.64 -2.06
CA SER A 77 -13.29 38.97 -2.36
C SER A 77 -14.82 39.04 -2.36
N TRP A 78 -15.36 40.25 -2.18
CA TRP A 78 -16.81 40.49 -2.10
C TRP A 78 -17.59 40.07 -3.37
N PRO A 79 -17.14 40.37 -4.61
CA PRO A 79 -17.85 39.92 -5.82
C PRO A 79 -17.90 38.39 -5.94
N HIS A 80 -16.81 37.70 -5.56
CA HIS A 80 -16.75 36.23 -5.56
C HIS A 80 -17.71 35.64 -4.52
N PHE A 81 -17.78 36.21 -3.32
CA PHE A 81 -18.76 35.82 -2.30
C PHE A 81 -20.22 35.97 -2.81
N VAL A 82 -20.58 37.13 -3.38
CA VAL A 82 -21.94 37.35 -3.90
C VAL A 82 -22.28 36.40 -5.06
N HIS A 83 -21.33 36.18 -5.99
CA HIS A 83 -21.52 35.22 -7.08
C HIS A 83 -21.68 33.79 -6.55
N PHE A 84 -20.86 33.36 -5.60
CA PHE A 84 -20.91 32.03 -5.00
C PHE A 84 -22.24 31.79 -4.27
N VAL A 85 -22.67 32.73 -3.42
CA VAL A 85 -23.96 32.68 -2.70
C VAL A 85 -25.12 32.60 -3.70
N ARG A 86 -25.12 33.43 -4.76
CA ARG A 86 -26.15 33.38 -5.80
C ARG A 86 -26.17 32.04 -6.53
N ARG A 87 -25.00 31.50 -6.89
CA ARG A 87 -24.86 30.23 -7.62
C ARG A 87 -25.33 29.03 -6.80
N GLU A 88 -24.92 28.92 -5.53
CA GLU A 88 -25.22 27.75 -4.70
C GLU A 88 -26.62 27.77 -4.07
N ILE A 89 -27.17 28.95 -3.75
CA ILE A 89 -28.50 29.06 -3.12
C ILE A 89 -29.61 29.21 -4.16
N LEU A 90 -29.47 30.16 -5.10
CA LEU A 90 -30.50 30.47 -6.10
C LEU A 90 -30.32 29.70 -7.41
N GLY A 91 -29.06 29.42 -7.81
CA GLY A 91 -28.75 28.67 -9.03
C GLY A 91 -29.03 27.16 -8.97
N ARG A 92 -29.35 26.60 -7.79
CA ARG A 92 -29.61 25.17 -7.57
C ARG A 92 -30.91 24.91 -6.80
N PRO A 93 -32.09 25.34 -7.31
CA PRO A 93 -33.35 25.28 -6.57
C PRO A 93 -33.76 23.85 -6.15
N ARG A 94 -33.43 22.82 -6.95
CA ARG A 94 -33.66 21.41 -6.58
C ARG A 94 -32.88 20.96 -5.34
N GLU A 95 -31.70 21.52 -5.09
CA GLU A 95 -30.90 21.20 -3.91
C GLU A 95 -31.40 21.91 -2.66
N THR A 96 -31.85 23.16 -2.81
CA THR A 96 -32.52 23.90 -1.73
C THR A 96 -33.85 23.25 -1.35
N LEU A 97 -34.64 22.79 -2.33
CA LEU A 97 -35.94 22.12 -2.09
C LEU A 97 -35.81 20.82 -1.29
N LYS A 98 -34.70 20.07 -1.44
CA LYS A 98 -34.44 18.87 -0.61
C LYS A 98 -34.34 19.19 0.89
N MET A 99 -33.95 20.41 1.27
CA MET A 99 -33.88 20.83 2.68
C MET A 99 -35.23 21.25 3.27
N LEU A 100 -36.26 21.42 2.43
CA LEU A 100 -37.63 21.64 2.89
C LEU A 100 -38.19 20.40 3.60
N ILE A 101 -37.81 19.19 3.16
CA ILE A 101 -38.28 17.91 3.72
C ILE A 101 -37.92 17.75 5.20
N PRO A 102 -36.63 17.78 5.63
CA PRO A 102 -36.30 17.66 7.05
C PRO A 102 -36.87 18.82 7.88
N SER A 103 -36.87 20.04 7.34
CA SER A 103 -37.41 21.22 8.04
C SER A 103 -38.92 21.11 8.31
N GLY A 104 -39.69 20.68 7.31
CA GLY A 104 -41.13 20.46 7.42
C GLY A 104 -41.48 19.29 8.33
N LEU A 105 -40.67 18.22 8.34
CA LEU A 105 -40.84 17.11 9.28
C LEU A 105 -40.52 17.53 10.72
N TYR A 106 -39.53 18.38 10.96
CA TYR A 106 -39.27 18.96 12.29
C TYR A 106 -40.40 19.91 12.74
N ALA A 107 -41.00 20.68 11.82
CA ALA A 107 -42.18 21.50 12.13
C ALA A 107 -43.41 20.62 12.47
N LEU A 108 -43.66 19.57 11.69
CA LEU A 108 -44.71 18.58 11.96
C LEU A 108 -44.50 17.88 13.30
N GLN A 109 -43.27 17.45 13.60
CA GLN A 109 -42.88 16.88 14.89
C GLN A 109 -43.30 17.81 16.05
N ASN A 110 -42.93 19.09 15.99
CA ASN A 110 -43.25 20.06 17.04
C ASN A 110 -44.76 20.22 17.26
N ASN A 111 -45.55 20.32 16.18
CA ASN A 111 -47.01 20.43 16.29
C ASN A 111 -47.65 19.14 16.86
N LEU A 112 -47.16 17.96 16.46
CA LEU A 112 -47.62 16.68 17.00
C LEU A 112 -47.27 16.51 18.50
N LEU A 113 -46.17 17.11 18.99
CA LEU A 113 -45.84 17.10 20.41
C LEU A 113 -46.87 17.90 21.25
N TYR A 114 -47.40 19.01 20.73
CA TYR A 114 -48.49 19.73 21.41
C TYR A 114 -49.79 18.92 21.46
N VAL A 115 -50.18 18.28 20.34
CA VAL A 115 -51.36 17.39 20.29
C VAL A 115 -51.21 16.19 21.23
N ALA A 116 -50.01 15.64 21.33
CA ALA A 116 -49.71 14.57 22.27
C ALA A 116 -49.79 15.02 23.74
N LEU A 117 -49.19 16.18 24.08
CA LEU A 117 -49.21 16.74 25.44
C LEU A 117 -50.62 17.12 25.93
N SER A 118 -51.54 17.46 25.02
CA SER A 118 -52.94 17.74 25.39
C SER A 118 -53.81 16.49 25.53
N ASN A 119 -53.33 15.31 25.10
CA ASN A 119 -54.10 14.05 25.06
C ASN A 119 -53.47 12.89 25.84
N LEU A 120 -52.25 13.04 26.37
CA LEU A 120 -51.58 12.05 27.21
C LEU A 120 -51.18 12.65 28.56
N GLU A 121 -51.21 11.79 29.58
CA GLU A 121 -50.50 12.06 30.83
C GLU A 121 -48.99 12.27 30.57
N ALA A 122 -48.38 13.22 31.28
CA ALA A 122 -46.98 13.58 31.10
C ALA A 122 -46.00 12.40 31.25
N ALA A 123 -46.29 11.42 32.13
CA ALA A 123 -45.44 10.24 32.31
C ALA A 123 -45.45 9.38 31.05
N THR A 124 -46.64 9.01 30.59
CA THR A 124 -46.87 8.26 29.34
C THR A 124 -46.25 8.98 28.14
N PHE A 125 -46.43 10.29 28.02
CA PHE A 125 -45.81 11.10 26.97
C PHE A 125 -44.27 11.01 26.98
N GLN A 126 -43.62 11.22 28.13
CA GLN A 126 -42.15 11.21 28.21
C GLN A 126 -41.57 9.82 27.89
N VAL A 127 -42.19 8.76 28.41
CA VAL A 127 -41.81 7.36 28.14
C VAL A 127 -41.93 7.06 26.65
N THR A 128 -43.09 7.31 26.04
CA THR A 128 -43.31 7.01 24.61
C THR A 128 -42.42 7.89 23.71
N TYR A 129 -42.11 9.13 24.10
CA TYR A 129 -41.26 10.02 23.29
C TYR A 129 -39.80 9.54 23.18
N GLN A 130 -39.31 8.68 24.09
CA GLN A 130 -37.97 8.10 23.97
C GLN A 130 -37.85 7.03 22.87
N MET A 131 -38.99 6.57 22.32
CA MET A 131 -39.01 5.72 21.13
C MET A 131 -38.31 6.37 19.90
N LYS A 132 -38.13 7.69 19.90
CA LYS A 132 -37.33 8.43 18.89
C LYS A 132 -35.88 7.94 18.76
N ILE A 133 -35.29 7.37 19.83
CA ILE A 133 -33.94 6.81 19.81
C ILE A 133 -33.93 5.56 18.91
N MET A 134 -34.94 4.70 19.09
CA MET A 134 -35.12 3.49 18.28
C MET A 134 -35.53 3.79 16.84
N SER A 135 -36.43 4.76 16.59
CA SER A 135 -36.78 5.14 15.22
C SER A 135 -35.57 5.70 14.44
N THR A 136 -34.72 6.48 15.11
CA THR A 136 -33.46 6.99 14.54
C THR A 136 -32.52 5.85 14.17
N ALA A 137 -32.36 4.83 15.03
CA ALA A 137 -31.54 3.67 14.75
C ALA A 137 -32.08 2.85 13.56
N ILE A 138 -33.39 2.60 13.51
CA ILE A 138 -34.06 1.88 12.41
C ILE A 138 -33.84 2.62 11.08
N PHE A 139 -34.10 3.93 11.01
CA PHE A 139 -33.84 4.69 9.79
C PHE A 139 -32.35 4.81 9.45
N SER A 140 -31.44 4.79 10.43
CA SER A 140 -30.01 4.73 10.15
C SER A 140 -29.58 3.40 9.53
N VAL A 141 -30.31 2.30 9.75
CA VAL A 141 -30.11 1.03 9.04
C VAL A 141 -30.73 1.10 7.65
N VAL A 142 -32.02 1.42 7.56
CA VAL A 142 -32.82 1.35 6.31
C VAL A 142 -32.40 2.41 5.28
N LEU A 143 -32.19 3.66 5.71
CA LEU A 143 -32.02 4.81 4.79
C LEU A 143 -30.55 5.10 4.46
N LEU A 144 -29.62 4.76 5.37
CA LEU A 144 -28.17 4.91 5.20
C LEU A 144 -27.43 3.59 4.90
N GLY A 145 -28.11 2.44 4.95
CA GLY A 145 -27.53 1.12 4.63
C GLY A 145 -26.55 0.57 5.66
N ARG A 146 -26.61 1.01 6.92
CA ARG A 146 -25.69 0.56 7.98
C ARG A 146 -26.12 -0.78 8.59
N SER A 147 -25.16 -1.62 8.94
CA SER A 147 -25.38 -2.78 9.81
C SER A 147 -25.05 -2.44 11.28
N LEU A 148 -26.01 -2.65 12.18
CA LEU A 148 -25.82 -2.54 13.62
C LEU A 148 -25.75 -3.95 14.23
N GLN A 149 -24.66 -4.24 14.93
CA GLN A 149 -24.47 -5.50 15.67
C GLN A 149 -25.42 -5.58 16.88
N ARG A 150 -25.65 -6.80 17.39
CA ARG A 150 -26.55 -7.06 18.52
C ARG A 150 -26.21 -6.19 19.74
N ASP A 151 -24.93 -6.06 20.09
CA ASP A 151 -24.46 -5.26 21.23
C ASP A 151 -24.83 -3.76 21.11
N LYS A 152 -24.87 -3.23 19.88
CA LYS A 152 -25.27 -1.83 19.61
C LYS A 152 -26.78 -1.64 19.71
N TRP A 153 -27.57 -2.63 19.32
CA TRP A 153 -29.02 -2.64 19.59
C TRP A 153 -29.30 -2.72 21.10
N VAL A 154 -28.58 -3.57 21.84
CA VAL A 154 -28.67 -3.65 23.30
C VAL A 154 -28.30 -2.30 23.94
N ALA A 155 -27.21 -1.67 23.52
CA ALA A 155 -26.82 -0.34 24.00
C ALA A 155 -27.91 0.71 23.75
N LEU A 156 -28.55 0.72 22.56
CA LEU A 156 -29.63 1.66 22.23
C LEU A 156 -30.91 1.43 23.06
N VAL A 157 -31.27 0.18 23.33
CA VAL A 157 -32.39 -0.15 24.23
C VAL A 157 -32.09 0.28 25.67
N LEU A 158 -30.87 0.02 26.16
CA LEU A 158 -30.41 0.50 27.46
C LEU A 158 -30.41 2.04 27.53
N LEU A 159 -30.03 2.73 26.46
CA LEU A 159 -30.09 4.20 26.41
C LEU A 159 -31.53 4.70 26.59
N MET A 160 -32.48 4.11 25.85
CA MET A 160 -33.90 4.45 25.93
C MET A 160 -34.45 4.26 27.36
N ILE A 161 -34.14 3.14 28.00
CA ILE A 161 -34.53 2.84 29.39
C ILE A 161 -33.91 3.86 30.35
N GLY A 162 -32.61 4.09 30.25
CA GLY A 162 -31.87 5.02 31.12
C GLY A 162 -32.39 6.46 31.04
N VAL A 163 -32.60 6.98 29.82
CA VAL A 163 -33.16 8.35 29.63
C VAL A 163 -34.59 8.45 30.18
N THR A 164 -35.41 7.42 29.98
CA THR A 164 -36.78 7.37 30.51
C THR A 164 -36.80 7.46 32.04
N LEU A 165 -35.92 6.71 32.71
CA LEU A 165 -35.78 6.74 34.18
C LEU A 165 -35.30 8.10 34.69
N VAL A 166 -34.30 8.70 34.04
CA VAL A 166 -33.78 10.04 34.38
C VAL A 166 -34.88 11.12 34.25
N GLN A 167 -35.70 11.05 33.20
CA GLN A 167 -36.73 12.05 32.95
C GLN A 167 -37.99 11.87 33.81
N SER A 168 -38.31 10.65 34.24
CA SER A 168 -39.45 10.36 35.11
C SER A 168 -39.38 11.13 36.45
N GLN A 169 -38.19 11.33 37.03
CA GLN A 169 -38.05 12.14 38.25
C GLN A 169 -38.57 13.58 38.07
N SER A 170 -38.36 14.19 36.90
CA SER A 170 -38.69 15.61 36.66
C SER A 170 -40.18 15.95 36.84
N MET A 171 -41.07 14.95 36.88
CA MET A 171 -42.49 15.13 37.19
C MET A 171 -42.80 15.16 38.70
N ALA A 172 -42.03 14.43 39.52
CA ALA A 172 -42.28 14.34 40.97
C ALA A 172 -41.96 15.67 41.69
N SER A 173 -41.12 16.52 41.10
CA SER A 173 -40.72 17.82 41.63
C SER A 173 -41.65 18.99 41.24
N SER A 174 -42.82 18.73 40.65
CA SER A 174 -43.73 19.78 40.15
C SER A 174 -45.17 19.72 40.70
N SER A 175 -45.41 18.99 41.79
CA SER A 175 -46.67 19.11 42.55
C SER A 175 -46.67 20.37 43.44
N PRO A 176 -47.80 21.09 43.56
CA PRO A 176 -47.91 22.20 44.50
C PRO A 176 -47.93 21.66 45.95
N PRO A 177 -47.47 22.45 46.94
CA PRO A 177 -47.48 22.02 48.34
C PRO A 177 -48.91 21.85 48.87
N PRO A 178 -49.14 20.93 49.83
CA PRO A 178 -50.44 20.78 50.47
C PRO A 178 -50.82 22.04 51.27
N PRO A 179 -52.12 22.33 51.45
CA PRO A 179 -52.56 23.48 52.23
C PRO A 179 -52.09 23.34 53.68
N SER A 180 -51.36 24.36 54.17
CA SER A 180 -50.95 24.43 55.57
C SER A 180 -52.10 24.91 56.44
N THR A 181 -52.20 24.33 57.64
CA THR A 181 -53.19 24.66 58.65
C THR A 181 -53.03 26.10 59.16
N ALA A 182 -54.05 26.93 58.93
CA ALA A 182 -54.27 28.17 59.66
C ALA A 182 -55.47 27.98 60.61
N PRO A 183 -55.38 28.39 61.89
CA PRO A 183 -56.50 28.24 62.83
C PRO A 183 -57.54 29.36 62.64
N ILE A 184 -58.77 28.93 62.32
CA ILE A 184 -60.10 29.41 62.77
C ILE A 184 -60.25 30.90 63.14
N LEU A 185 -61.19 31.58 62.45
CA LEU A 185 -62.26 32.39 63.07
C LEU A 185 -63.44 32.57 62.07
N GLU A 186 -64.67 32.25 62.53
CA GLU A 186 -66.00 32.84 62.21
C GLU A 186 -66.49 33.03 60.75
N ASP A 187 -67.75 32.81 60.36
CA ASP A 187 -68.90 32.10 60.99
C ASP A 187 -70.06 31.90 59.95
N THR A 188 -71.08 31.08 60.26
CA THR A 188 -72.38 30.86 59.57
C THR A 188 -72.37 30.18 58.17
N ALA A 189 -73.35 29.37 57.72
CA ALA A 189 -74.53 28.69 58.30
C ALA A 189 -74.99 27.51 57.37
N PRO A 190 -75.91 26.59 57.75
CA PRO A 190 -75.82 25.18 57.29
C PRO A 190 -76.89 24.62 56.33
N VAL A 191 -76.43 23.63 55.55
CA VAL A 191 -77.01 22.34 55.08
C VAL A 191 -78.50 22.00 55.37
N THR A 192 -79.22 21.56 54.32
CA THR A 192 -80.02 20.30 54.31
C THR A 192 -79.97 19.64 52.93
N THR A 193 -79.82 18.31 52.89
CA THR A 193 -79.73 17.48 51.68
C THR A 193 -81.05 16.78 51.35
N GLU A 194 -81.55 16.95 50.13
CA GLU A 194 -82.46 15.99 49.49
C GLU A 194 -82.05 15.73 48.03
N SER A 195 -82.12 14.45 47.67
CA SER A 195 -82.20 13.82 46.34
C SER A 195 -81.84 14.59 45.06
N MET A 196 -80.82 14.08 44.36
CA MET A 196 -80.93 13.53 42.99
C MET A 196 -81.91 14.22 42.02
N GLU A 197 -81.42 15.18 41.21
CA GLU A 197 -81.62 15.18 39.74
C GLU A 197 -80.77 16.24 39.02
N ASP A 198 -80.56 17.43 39.59
CA ASP A 198 -79.85 18.56 38.94
C ASP A 198 -78.30 18.46 38.93
N GLN A 199 -77.73 17.30 39.28
CA GLN A 199 -76.33 16.96 38.90
C GLN A 199 -76.24 16.30 37.51
N LEU A 200 -77.37 16.23 36.79
CA LEU A 200 -77.44 15.97 35.35
C LEU A 200 -77.87 17.26 34.64
N MET A 201 -77.45 17.45 33.37
CA MET A 201 -77.82 18.58 32.49
C MET A 201 -77.11 19.95 32.70
N ASN A 202 -75.79 19.97 32.86
CA ASN A 202 -74.99 20.88 32.01
C ASN A 202 -73.54 20.44 31.76
N SER A 203 -73.41 19.23 31.21
CA SER A 203 -72.25 18.88 30.38
C SER A 203 -72.25 19.74 29.10
N ASN A 204 -71.15 20.44 28.80
CA ASN A 204 -70.51 20.49 27.48
C ASN A 204 -69.39 21.55 27.39
N ASN A 205 -68.22 21.25 27.97
CA ASN A 205 -66.90 21.54 27.35
C ASN A 205 -65.74 20.86 28.12
N THR A 206 -65.95 19.62 28.57
CA THR A 206 -64.82 18.73 28.88
C THR A 206 -64.12 18.38 27.58
N THR A 207 -62.90 18.88 27.38
CA THR A 207 -62.03 18.39 26.31
C THR A 207 -61.71 16.93 26.60
N THR A 208 -62.37 16.01 25.92
CA THR A 208 -62.14 14.57 26.08
C THR A 208 -60.73 14.24 25.61
N GLN A 209 -59.80 14.13 26.55
CA GLN A 209 -58.48 13.56 26.28
C GLN A 209 -58.70 12.20 25.62
N SER A 210 -58.14 12.02 24.43
CA SER A 210 -58.18 10.75 23.73
C SER A 210 -56.78 10.13 23.76
N PRO A 211 -56.52 9.18 24.69
CA PRO A 211 -55.18 8.60 24.84
C PRO A 211 -54.69 7.95 23.54
N LEU A 212 -55.61 7.44 22.71
CA LEU A 212 -55.29 6.89 21.40
C LEU A 212 -54.79 7.96 20.42
N ILE A 213 -55.47 9.11 20.32
CA ILE A 213 -55.01 10.24 19.48
C ILE A 213 -53.67 10.77 19.99
N GLY A 214 -53.51 10.90 21.31
CA GLY A 214 -52.25 11.29 21.93
C GLY A 214 -51.10 10.32 21.64
N LEU A 215 -51.33 9.01 21.78
CA LEU A 215 -50.33 7.97 21.50
C LEU A 215 -49.91 7.96 20.02
N ILE A 216 -50.88 8.04 19.10
CA ILE A 216 -50.63 8.14 17.66
C ILE A 216 -49.81 9.39 17.34
N ALA A 217 -50.10 10.53 17.97
CA ALA A 217 -49.33 11.76 17.81
C ALA A 217 -47.87 11.61 18.29
N VAL A 218 -47.59 11.01 19.45
CA VAL A 218 -46.20 10.76 19.91
C VAL A 218 -45.45 9.82 18.98
N ILE A 219 -46.06 8.69 18.59
CA ILE A 219 -45.42 7.70 17.72
C ILE A 219 -45.09 8.33 16.35
N THR A 220 -46.04 9.08 15.79
CA THR A 220 -45.84 9.78 14.50
C THR A 220 -44.75 10.85 14.61
N SER A 221 -44.70 11.58 15.72
CA SER A 221 -43.63 12.55 16.06
C SER A 221 -42.25 11.88 16.20
N CYS A 222 -42.17 10.69 16.81
CA CYS A 222 -40.93 9.92 16.91
C CYS A 222 -40.45 9.40 15.55
N ILE A 223 -41.37 8.94 14.69
CA ILE A 223 -41.05 8.44 13.34
C ILE A 223 -40.58 9.58 12.44
N SER A 224 -41.29 10.71 12.42
CA SER A 224 -40.90 11.89 11.62
C SER A 224 -39.56 12.47 12.07
N SER A 225 -39.31 12.55 13.39
CA SER A 225 -38.02 12.97 13.96
C SER A 225 -36.85 12.08 13.50
N GLY A 226 -37.03 10.77 13.55
CA GLY A 226 -36.00 9.79 13.21
C GLY A 226 -35.68 9.80 11.71
N PHE A 227 -36.72 9.86 10.87
CA PHE A 227 -36.57 9.98 9.42
C PHE A 227 -35.88 11.31 9.03
N ALA A 228 -36.33 12.45 9.57
CA ALA A 228 -35.78 13.76 9.26
C ALA A 228 -34.28 13.85 9.54
N GLY A 229 -33.84 13.33 10.70
CA GLY A 229 -32.42 13.31 11.07
C GLY A 229 -31.56 12.42 10.17
N CYS A 230 -32.01 11.20 9.87
CA CYS A 230 -31.28 10.29 8.98
C CYS A 230 -31.30 10.76 7.51
N TYR A 231 -32.37 11.40 7.05
CA TYR A 231 -32.46 12.01 5.72
C TYR A 231 -31.51 13.21 5.58
N PHE A 232 -31.45 14.07 6.61
CA PHE A 232 -30.48 15.18 6.64
C PHE A 232 -29.03 14.67 6.69
N GLU A 233 -28.74 13.62 7.48
CA GLU A 233 -27.43 12.96 7.48
C GLU A 233 -27.05 12.43 6.08
N LYS A 234 -28.00 11.82 5.36
CA LYS A 234 -27.77 11.34 3.99
C LYS A 234 -27.39 12.49 3.06
N ILE A 235 -28.13 13.60 3.07
CA ILE A 235 -27.81 14.75 2.20
C ILE A 235 -26.46 15.36 2.55
N LEU A 236 -26.16 15.56 3.84
CA LEU A 236 -24.87 16.12 4.28
C LEU A 236 -23.67 15.25 3.90
N LYS A 237 -23.79 13.91 3.94
CA LYS A 237 -22.68 13.00 3.65
C LYS A 237 -22.56 12.60 2.18
N THR A 238 -23.61 12.70 1.38
CA THR A 238 -23.60 12.37 -0.06
C THR A 238 -23.28 13.57 -0.96
N SER A 239 -23.31 14.82 -0.46
CA SER A 239 -23.13 16.02 -1.29
C SER A 239 -21.79 16.73 -1.05
N GLU A 240 -21.14 17.16 -2.13
CA GLU A 240 -19.87 17.90 -2.11
C GLU A 240 -20.00 19.38 -1.71
N THR A 241 -21.23 19.89 -1.59
CA THR A 241 -21.51 21.26 -1.17
C THR A 241 -21.00 21.55 0.25
N SER A 242 -20.50 22.78 0.50
CA SER A 242 -20.10 23.21 1.85
C SER A 242 -21.25 23.07 2.87
N MET A 243 -20.89 22.68 4.09
CA MET A 243 -21.83 22.51 5.20
C MET A 243 -22.52 23.81 5.61
N TRP A 244 -21.84 24.96 5.46
CA TRP A 244 -22.41 26.28 5.74
C TRP A 244 -23.54 26.62 4.76
N VAL A 245 -23.37 26.29 3.47
CA VAL A 245 -24.43 26.42 2.45
C VAL A 245 -25.63 25.55 2.81
N ARG A 246 -25.41 24.31 3.25
CA ARG A 246 -26.49 23.42 3.68
C ARG A 246 -27.21 23.92 4.93
N ASN A 247 -26.49 24.50 5.89
CA ASN A 247 -27.10 25.17 7.04
C ASN A 247 -27.90 26.41 6.66
N ILE A 248 -27.50 27.18 5.64
CA ILE A 248 -28.31 28.30 5.13
C ILE A 248 -29.58 27.78 4.44
N GLN A 249 -29.49 26.76 3.58
CA GLN A 249 -30.67 26.17 2.92
C GLN A 249 -31.67 25.58 3.93
N LEU A 250 -31.16 24.89 4.98
CA LEU A 250 -31.96 24.39 6.09
C LEU A 250 -32.55 25.54 6.92
N GLY A 251 -31.75 26.57 7.25
CA GLY A 251 -32.18 27.73 8.03
C GLY A 251 -33.26 28.57 7.34
N ILE A 252 -33.16 28.78 6.02
CA ILE A 252 -34.21 29.46 5.23
C ILE A 252 -35.52 28.66 5.30
N SER A 253 -35.43 27.33 5.15
CA SER A 253 -36.58 26.43 5.22
C SER A 253 -37.19 26.40 6.63
N GLY A 254 -36.36 26.37 7.68
CA GLY A 254 -36.76 26.41 9.09
C GLY A 254 -37.37 27.76 9.49
N ALA A 255 -36.78 28.88 9.05
CA ALA A 255 -37.31 30.22 9.25
C ALA A 255 -38.73 30.36 8.68
N PHE A 256 -38.98 29.83 7.47
CA PHE A 256 -40.31 29.78 6.88
C PHE A 256 -41.33 29.02 7.76
N PHE A 257 -41.04 27.79 8.19
CA PHE A 257 -41.96 27.02 9.02
C PHE A 257 -42.16 27.61 10.43
N SER A 258 -41.10 28.15 11.04
CA SER A 258 -41.19 28.81 12.35
C SER A 258 -41.98 30.13 12.30
N LEU A 259 -41.87 30.90 11.20
CA LEU A 259 -42.71 32.08 10.95
C LEU A 259 -44.19 31.71 10.82
N VAL A 260 -44.50 30.66 10.05
CA VAL A 260 -45.87 30.14 9.92
C VAL A 260 -46.41 29.69 11.28
N GLY A 261 -45.63 28.93 12.06
CA GLY A 261 -46.02 28.51 13.41
C GLY A 261 -46.28 29.69 14.36
N MET A 262 -45.36 30.66 14.39
CA MET A 262 -45.50 31.89 15.19
C MET A 262 -46.78 32.66 14.83
N LEU A 263 -47.10 32.79 13.54
CA LEU A 263 -48.32 33.46 13.06
C LEU A 263 -49.60 32.65 13.29
N MET A 264 -49.53 31.33 13.45
CA MET A 264 -50.69 30.49 13.76
C MET A 264 -51.03 30.47 15.25
N TYR A 265 -50.01 30.41 16.13
CA TYR A 265 -50.23 30.21 17.57
C TYR A 265 -50.18 31.50 18.40
N ASP A 266 -49.30 32.45 18.08
CA ASP A 266 -48.99 33.60 18.96
C ASP A 266 -49.42 34.97 18.38
N ILE A 267 -50.27 34.98 17.36
CA ILE A 267 -50.68 36.23 16.66
C ILE A 267 -51.42 37.24 17.56
N GLN A 268 -52.15 36.78 18.58
CA GLN A 268 -52.78 37.67 19.57
C GLN A 268 -51.74 38.34 20.48
N PRO A 269 -50.89 37.60 21.23
CA PRO A 269 -49.78 38.19 22.00
C PRO A 269 -48.89 39.13 21.18
N ILE A 270 -48.54 38.74 19.94
CA ILE A 270 -47.70 39.55 19.06
C ILE A 270 -48.37 40.86 18.64
N ARG A 271 -49.70 40.91 18.52
CA ARG A 271 -50.45 42.16 18.23
C ARG A 271 -50.54 43.08 19.45
N GLU A 272 -50.56 42.53 20.65
CA GLU A 272 -50.73 43.28 21.90
C GLU A 272 -49.40 43.83 22.45
N GLY A 273 -48.33 43.02 22.45
CA GLY A 273 -47.02 43.38 23.01
C GLY A 273 -45.86 43.47 22.00
N GLY A 274 -46.10 43.15 20.72
CA GLY A 274 -45.07 43.07 19.69
C GLY A 274 -44.25 41.77 19.73
N MET A 275 -43.55 41.48 18.63
CA MET A 275 -42.74 40.25 18.51
C MET A 275 -41.65 40.09 19.58
N LEU A 276 -41.09 41.19 20.08
CA LEU A 276 -40.01 41.18 21.07
C LEU A 276 -40.50 41.43 22.50
N GLN A 277 -41.79 41.21 22.77
CA GLN A 277 -42.35 41.28 24.13
C GLN A 277 -41.56 40.38 25.08
N GLY A 278 -41.15 40.90 26.23
CA GLY A 278 -40.42 40.16 27.27
C GLY A 278 -38.94 39.88 26.97
N TYR A 279 -38.36 40.37 25.86
CA TYR A 279 -36.95 40.13 25.53
C TYR A 279 -36.02 41.01 26.36
N ASP A 280 -35.18 40.36 27.17
CA ASP A 280 -34.07 40.96 27.89
C ASP A 280 -32.71 40.45 27.39
N GLY A 281 -31.62 40.90 28.01
CA GLY A 281 -30.27 40.44 27.65
C GLY A 281 -30.06 38.94 27.83
N LEU A 282 -30.70 38.32 28.85
CA LEU A 282 -30.64 36.89 29.07
C LEU A 282 -31.39 36.12 27.97
N THR A 283 -32.55 36.61 27.54
CA THR A 283 -33.34 36.04 26.42
C THR A 283 -32.54 36.05 25.12
N TRP A 284 -31.81 37.13 24.82
CA TRP A 284 -30.89 37.16 23.67
C TRP A 284 -29.74 36.16 23.77
N VAL A 285 -29.21 35.90 24.96
CA VAL A 285 -28.23 34.81 25.19
C VAL A 285 -28.87 33.43 24.96
N VAL A 286 -30.13 33.21 25.36
CA VAL A 286 -30.86 31.97 25.05
C VAL A 286 -31.01 31.78 23.54
N VAL A 287 -31.45 32.82 22.81
CA VAL A 287 -31.59 32.78 21.33
C VAL A 287 -30.24 32.51 20.64
N ALA A 288 -29.17 33.15 21.09
CA ALA A 288 -27.82 32.92 20.57
C ALA A 288 -27.32 31.49 20.84
N ASN A 289 -27.55 30.96 22.05
CA ASN A 289 -27.17 29.61 22.41
C ASN A 289 -28.00 28.55 21.65
N GLN A 290 -29.28 28.83 21.38
CA GLN A 290 -30.16 28.00 20.56
C GLN A 290 -29.73 27.99 19.09
N ALA A 291 -29.32 29.14 18.53
CA ALA A 291 -28.74 29.23 17.19
C ALA A 291 -27.44 28.42 17.08
N LEU A 292 -26.52 28.57 18.05
CA LEU A 292 -25.27 27.82 18.13
C LEU A 292 -25.51 26.30 18.15
N GLY A 293 -26.47 25.82 18.94
CA GLY A 293 -26.84 24.40 18.99
C GLY A 293 -27.27 23.85 17.64
N GLY A 294 -28.07 24.59 16.88
CA GLY A 294 -28.48 24.17 15.54
C GLY A 294 -27.30 24.05 14.55
N LEU A 295 -26.28 24.91 14.66
CA LEU A 295 -25.06 24.79 13.85
C LEU A 295 -24.20 23.59 14.28
N LEU A 296 -24.05 23.37 15.59
CA LEU A 296 -23.33 22.23 16.16
C LEU A 296 -23.96 20.89 15.78
N VAL A 297 -25.28 20.79 15.71
CA VAL A 297 -25.97 19.58 15.25
C VAL A 297 -25.52 19.19 13.83
N ALA A 298 -25.36 20.14 12.90
CA ALA A 298 -24.87 19.84 11.56
C ALA A 298 -23.39 19.42 11.54
N ILE A 299 -22.55 20.04 12.40
CA ILE A 299 -21.15 19.64 12.60
C ILE A 299 -21.07 18.19 13.12
N VAL A 300 -21.84 17.87 14.17
CA VAL A 300 -21.88 16.53 14.77
C VAL A 300 -22.44 15.49 13.79
N VAL A 301 -23.51 15.78 13.05
CA VAL A 301 -24.04 14.84 12.04
C VAL A 301 -23.03 14.60 10.92
N LYS A 302 -22.20 15.59 10.54
CA LYS A 302 -21.15 15.45 9.53
C LYS A 302 -19.97 14.58 9.99
N TYR A 303 -19.41 14.84 11.17
CA TYR A 303 -18.20 14.17 11.68
C TYR A 303 -18.45 12.94 12.57
N ALA A 304 -19.63 12.85 13.19
CA ALA A 304 -20.14 11.68 13.90
C ALA A 304 -21.31 11.09 13.10
N ASP A 305 -22.48 10.94 13.72
CA ASP A 305 -23.74 10.57 13.08
C ASP A 305 -24.93 10.99 13.95
N ASN A 306 -26.15 10.83 13.43
CA ASN A 306 -27.38 11.21 14.12
C ASN A 306 -27.69 10.30 15.33
N ILE A 307 -27.06 9.12 15.44
CA ILE A 307 -27.18 8.24 16.63
C ILE A 307 -26.34 8.79 17.78
N LEU A 308 -25.07 9.12 17.54
CA LEU A 308 -24.15 9.69 18.54
C LEU A 308 -24.61 11.07 19.03
N LYS A 309 -25.30 11.85 18.19
CA LYS A 309 -26.06 13.04 18.61
C LYS A 309 -27.09 12.71 19.71
N GLY A 310 -27.79 11.57 19.59
CA GLY A 310 -28.73 11.07 20.60
C GLY A 310 -28.06 10.76 21.94
N PHE A 311 -26.90 10.08 21.91
CA PHE A 311 -26.07 9.85 23.10
C PHE A 311 -25.60 11.17 23.75
N ALA A 312 -25.08 12.12 22.96
CA ALA A 312 -24.68 13.44 23.47
C ALA A 312 -25.85 14.20 24.12
N THR A 313 -27.05 14.15 23.51
CA THR A 313 -28.26 14.74 24.08
C THR A 313 -28.67 14.06 25.39
N SER A 314 -28.47 12.74 25.50
CA SER A 314 -28.76 11.97 26.72
C SER A 314 -27.80 12.31 27.87
N LEU A 315 -26.50 12.43 27.56
CA LEU A 315 -25.47 12.86 28.52
C LEU A 315 -25.69 14.30 29.01
N SER A 316 -26.16 15.22 28.14
CA SER A 316 -26.46 16.59 28.57
C SER A 316 -27.58 16.70 29.60
N ILE A 317 -28.53 15.75 29.63
CA ILE A 317 -29.55 15.69 30.67
C ILE A 317 -28.89 15.41 32.03
N ILE A 318 -27.96 14.46 32.10
CA ILE A 318 -27.23 14.13 33.34
C ILE A 318 -26.37 15.31 33.78
N VAL A 319 -25.59 15.91 32.88
CA VAL A 319 -24.74 17.06 33.18
C VAL A 319 -25.57 18.26 33.68
N SER A 320 -26.69 18.57 33.04
CA SER A 320 -27.59 19.64 33.50
C SER A 320 -28.28 19.32 34.84
N GLY A 321 -28.56 18.05 35.13
CA GLY A 321 -29.06 17.60 36.44
C GLY A 321 -28.02 17.76 37.56
N VAL A 322 -26.77 17.36 37.32
CA VAL A 322 -25.65 17.54 38.26
C VAL A 322 -25.37 19.03 38.50
N ILE A 323 -25.37 19.87 37.45
CA ILE A 323 -25.22 21.32 37.62
C ILE A 323 -26.42 21.91 38.38
N SER A 324 -27.64 21.38 38.18
CA SER A 324 -28.82 21.80 38.93
C SER A 324 -28.79 21.41 40.41
N PHE A 325 -28.08 20.34 40.79
CA PHE A 325 -27.84 20.01 42.21
C PHE A 325 -27.08 21.15 42.90
N TYR A 326 -25.97 21.60 42.30
CA TYR A 326 -25.13 22.65 42.87
C TYR A 326 -25.69 24.08 42.73
N LEU A 327 -26.37 24.41 41.62
CA LEU A 327 -26.86 25.77 41.36
C LEU A 327 -28.31 26.03 41.78
N PHE A 328 -29.14 24.98 41.88
CA PHE A 328 -30.59 25.11 42.05
C PHE A 328 -31.17 24.17 43.15
N ASN A 329 -30.32 23.62 44.02
CA ASN A 329 -30.71 22.70 45.11
C ASN A 329 -31.58 21.50 44.67
N PHE A 330 -31.40 21.03 43.42
CA PHE A 330 -32.10 19.84 42.94
C PHE A 330 -31.64 18.60 43.70
N GLN A 331 -32.55 17.87 44.36
CA GLN A 331 -32.22 16.61 45.02
C GLN A 331 -32.42 15.41 44.08
N PRO A 332 -31.36 14.65 43.71
CA PRO A 332 -31.49 13.49 42.84
C PRO A 332 -32.15 12.31 43.58
N THR A 333 -33.18 11.71 42.99
CA THR A 333 -33.78 10.47 43.53
C THR A 333 -32.93 9.25 43.18
N PRO A 334 -33.10 8.12 43.90
CA PRO A 334 -32.50 6.83 43.52
C PRO A 334 -32.81 6.41 42.07
N THR A 335 -34.01 6.75 41.56
CA THR A 335 -34.41 6.48 40.17
C THR A 335 -33.59 7.26 39.14
N PHE A 336 -33.25 8.52 39.43
CA PHE A 336 -32.37 9.33 38.57
C PHE A 336 -30.92 8.82 38.60
N VAL A 337 -30.40 8.45 39.77
CA VAL A 337 -29.05 7.87 39.91
C VAL A 337 -28.95 6.56 39.12
N MET A 338 -29.94 5.67 39.27
CA MET A 338 -30.03 4.42 38.50
C MET A 338 -30.10 4.67 36.99
N GLY A 339 -30.95 5.59 36.55
CA GLY A 339 -31.07 5.98 35.13
C GLY A 339 -29.77 6.56 34.58
N ALA A 340 -29.08 7.43 35.32
CA ALA A 340 -27.80 8.02 34.93
C ALA A 340 -26.71 6.96 34.78
N CYS A 341 -26.62 5.99 35.70
CA CYS A 341 -25.71 4.85 35.58
C CYS A 341 -25.97 4.01 34.32
N ILE A 342 -27.24 3.75 33.99
CA ILE A 342 -27.62 3.01 32.77
C ILE A 342 -27.22 3.77 31.50
N VAL A 343 -27.43 5.09 31.45
CA VAL A 343 -27.01 5.93 30.30
C VAL A 343 -25.49 5.95 30.15
N MET A 344 -24.73 6.04 31.25
CA MET A 344 -23.27 5.97 31.21
C MET A 344 -22.77 4.60 30.73
N ALA A 345 -23.34 3.51 31.25
CA ALA A 345 -23.01 2.14 30.84
C ALA A 345 -23.36 1.87 29.36
N SER A 346 -24.52 2.37 28.89
CA SER A 346 -24.93 2.31 27.48
C SER A 346 -23.98 3.11 26.57
N SER A 347 -23.60 4.33 26.98
CA SER A 347 -22.65 5.18 26.25
C SER A 347 -21.28 4.51 26.12
N TYR A 348 -20.82 3.86 27.19
CA TYR A 348 -19.60 3.05 27.19
C TYR A 348 -19.74 1.83 26.26
N LEU A 349 -20.81 1.04 26.39
CA LEU A 349 -21.04 -0.16 25.59
C LEU A 349 -21.09 0.14 24.07
N TYR A 350 -21.71 1.25 23.67
CA TYR A 350 -21.71 1.70 22.26
C TYR A 350 -20.32 2.18 21.80
N GLY A 351 -19.49 2.69 22.73
CA GLY A 351 -18.15 3.22 22.47
C GLY A 351 -17.00 2.20 22.52
N VAL A 352 -17.12 1.08 23.24
CA VAL A 352 -16.07 0.05 23.37
C VAL A 352 -15.62 -0.49 22.01
N ASP A 353 -16.54 -0.57 21.06
CA ASP A 353 -16.29 -1.02 19.70
C ASP A 353 -15.49 -0.03 18.85
N PHE A 354 -15.39 1.24 19.27
CA PHE A 354 -14.50 2.23 18.64
C PHE A 354 -13.03 1.96 19.00
N MET A 355 -12.75 1.46 20.20
CA MET A 355 -11.41 1.01 20.58
C MET A 355 -11.05 -0.31 19.89
N LYS A 356 -11.99 -1.25 19.76
CA LYS A 356 -11.81 -2.48 18.95
C LYS A 356 -11.71 -2.24 17.44
N LYS A 357 -12.03 -1.03 16.96
CA LYS A 357 -11.95 -0.68 15.53
C LYS A 357 -10.52 -0.47 15.06
N PHE A 358 -9.61 -0.18 15.99
CA PHE A 358 -8.20 -0.49 15.85
C PHE A 358 -8.03 -1.94 16.30
N VAL A 359 -7.61 -2.81 15.38
CA VAL A 359 -6.98 -4.05 15.82
C VAL A 359 -5.63 -3.58 16.39
N THR A 360 -5.53 -3.50 17.71
CA THR A 360 -4.24 -3.28 18.36
C THR A 360 -3.36 -4.46 17.95
N PRO A 361 -2.17 -4.24 17.35
CA PRO A 361 -1.24 -5.33 17.12
C PRO A 361 -0.99 -6.06 18.45
N ASN A 362 -0.73 -7.37 18.37
CA ASN A 362 -0.52 -8.20 19.56
C ASN A 362 0.80 -7.90 20.32
N PHE A 363 1.41 -6.74 20.06
CA PHE A 363 2.73 -6.34 20.50
C PHE A 363 2.86 -4.82 20.49
N THR A 364 3.74 -4.30 21.35
CA THR A 364 4.12 -2.90 21.49
C THR A 364 5.43 -2.60 20.76
N VAL A 365 5.74 -1.31 20.53
CA VAL A 365 7.03 -0.88 19.94
C VAL A 365 8.20 -1.25 20.85
N GLU A 366 8.01 -1.23 22.18
CA GLU A 366 9.00 -1.64 23.17
C GLU A 366 9.35 -3.13 23.06
N GLU A 367 8.36 -4.00 22.86
CA GLU A 367 8.57 -5.43 22.63
C GLU A 367 9.29 -5.69 21.30
N ILE A 368 8.94 -4.99 20.20
CA ILE A 368 9.70 -5.06 18.94
C ILE A 368 11.16 -4.66 19.18
N ARG A 369 11.38 -3.53 19.87
CA ARG A 369 12.73 -3.03 20.15
C ARG A 369 13.53 -4.02 20.99
N GLY A 370 12.92 -4.67 21.98
CA GLY A 370 13.58 -5.74 22.75
C GLY A 370 13.90 -6.99 21.93
N LEU A 371 13.12 -7.31 20.90
CA LEU A 371 13.41 -8.41 19.96
C LEU A 371 14.49 -8.06 18.94
N MET A 372 14.67 -6.78 18.59
CA MET A 372 15.78 -6.35 17.71
C MET A 372 17.16 -6.68 18.29
N ASP A 373 17.31 -6.66 19.62
CA ASP A 373 18.55 -7.08 20.29
C ASP A 373 18.74 -8.61 20.26
N LYS A 374 17.65 -9.39 20.16
CA LYS A 374 17.68 -10.85 19.97
C LYS A 374 17.92 -11.22 18.50
N VAL A 375 19.04 -10.78 17.93
CA VAL A 375 19.40 -10.95 16.50
C VAL A 375 19.27 -12.41 16.02
N THR A 376 19.50 -13.41 16.89
CA THR A 376 19.28 -14.84 16.63
C THR A 376 17.84 -15.21 16.23
N ASN A 377 16.87 -14.43 16.70
CA ASN A 377 15.43 -14.63 16.52
C ASN A 377 14.83 -13.65 15.50
N VAL A 378 15.66 -12.82 14.86
CA VAL A 378 15.26 -12.00 13.71
C VAL A 378 15.24 -12.88 12.45
N ARG A 379 14.27 -12.65 11.55
CA ARG A 379 14.20 -13.23 10.20
C ARG A 379 13.89 -12.12 9.20
N ASN A 380 14.85 -11.75 8.35
CA ASN A 380 14.60 -10.83 7.25
C ASN A 380 14.26 -11.62 5.99
N MET A 381 13.09 -11.39 5.39
CA MET A 381 12.64 -12.15 4.23
C MET A 381 11.85 -11.33 3.22
N SER A 382 11.89 -11.76 1.97
CA SER A 382 11.07 -11.22 0.87
C SER A 382 10.11 -12.28 0.33
N VAL A 383 8.91 -11.89 -0.07
CA VAL A 383 7.95 -12.80 -0.73
C VAL A 383 8.10 -12.69 -2.24
N ILE A 384 8.68 -13.70 -2.88
CA ILE A 384 8.88 -13.81 -4.34
C ILE A 384 7.66 -14.49 -4.95
N ALA A 385 7.09 -13.93 -6.01
CA ALA A 385 6.09 -14.59 -6.83
C ALA A 385 6.07 -14.03 -8.26
N HIS A 386 5.50 -14.80 -9.18
CA HIS A 386 5.00 -14.31 -10.46
C HIS A 386 3.68 -13.54 -10.25
N VAL A 387 3.23 -12.83 -11.29
CA VAL A 387 1.92 -12.15 -11.31
C VAL A 387 0.81 -13.15 -10.98
N ASP A 388 -0.22 -12.71 -10.25
CA ASP A 388 -1.41 -13.48 -9.89
C ASP A 388 -1.23 -14.80 -9.13
N HIS A 389 -0.01 -15.23 -8.76
CA HIS A 389 0.23 -16.39 -7.89
C HIS A 389 -0.30 -16.22 -6.43
N GLY A 390 -1.01 -15.12 -6.13
CA GLY A 390 -1.63 -14.86 -4.83
C GLY A 390 -0.68 -14.33 -3.75
N LYS A 391 0.42 -13.68 -4.15
CA LYS A 391 1.43 -13.05 -3.28
C LYS A 391 0.79 -12.16 -2.21
N SER A 392 0.10 -11.08 -2.61
CA SER A 392 -0.50 -10.11 -1.68
C SER A 392 -1.57 -10.74 -0.77
N THR A 393 -2.30 -11.75 -1.27
CA THR A 393 -3.27 -12.54 -0.48
C THR A 393 -2.60 -13.37 0.62
N LEU A 394 -1.40 -13.88 0.34
CA LEU A 394 -0.60 -14.66 1.27
C LEU A 394 0.11 -13.74 2.29
N SER A 395 0.65 -12.60 1.84
CA SER A 395 1.12 -11.51 2.72
C SER A 395 0.03 -11.07 3.70
N ASP A 396 -1.18 -10.78 3.22
CA ASP A 396 -2.35 -10.44 4.06
C ASP A 396 -2.65 -11.51 5.11
N SER A 397 -2.47 -12.80 4.78
CA SER A 397 -2.71 -13.91 5.71
C SER A 397 -1.70 -13.90 6.87
N LEU A 398 -0.44 -13.52 6.60
CA LEU A 398 0.61 -13.34 7.62
C LEU A 398 0.35 -12.10 8.49
N VAL A 399 0.07 -10.96 7.84
CA VAL A 399 -0.28 -9.69 8.51
C VAL A 399 -1.52 -9.85 9.41
N SER A 400 -2.47 -10.70 9.00
CA SER A 400 -3.64 -11.01 9.82
C SER A 400 -3.31 -11.88 11.03
N LYS A 401 -2.45 -12.89 10.88
CA LYS A 401 -2.02 -13.74 12.00
C LYS A 401 -1.22 -12.95 13.05
N ALA A 402 -0.45 -11.94 12.63
CA ALA A 402 0.24 -11.00 13.52
C ALA A 402 -0.71 -10.03 14.28
N GLY A 403 -2.02 -10.07 14.02
CA GLY A 403 -3.00 -9.19 14.67
C GLY A 403 -3.03 -7.76 14.11
N ILE A 404 -2.47 -7.51 12.93
CA ILE A 404 -2.45 -6.17 12.31
C ILE A 404 -3.74 -5.93 11.50
N ILE A 405 -4.31 -6.98 10.89
CA ILE A 405 -5.60 -6.93 10.19
C ILE A 405 -6.54 -8.06 10.62
N SER A 406 -7.86 -7.81 10.58
CA SER A 406 -8.88 -8.81 10.91
C SER A 406 -8.93 -9.95 9.90
N ALA A 407 -8.94 -11.21 10.36
CA ALA A 407 -8.94 -12.41 9.51
C ALA A 407 -10.09 -12.47 8.48
N GLY A 408 -11.24 -11.84 8.76
CA GLY A 408 -12.35 -11.74 7.80
C GLY A 408 -12.02 -10.92 6.54
N ARG A 409 -11.05 -10.00 6.62
CA ARG A 409 -10.65 -9.08 5.53
C ARG A 409 -9.30 -9.41 4.88
N ALA A 410 -8.59 -10.40 5.41
CA ALA A 410 -7.33 -10.87 4.85
C ALA A 410 -7.57 -11.46 3.45
N GLY A 411 -6.83 -10.96 2.46
CA GLY A 411 -6.91 -11.33 1.05
C GLY A 411 -7.78 -10.40 0.20
N GLU A 412 -8.72 -9.69 0.82
CA GLU A 412 -9.54 -8.66 0.16
C GLU A 412 -8.94 -7.25 0.34
N THR A 413 -8.22 -7.01 1.45
CA THR A 413 -7.69 -5.68 1.78
C THR A 413 -6.41 -5.35 1.01
N ARG A 414 -5.55 -6.35 0.78
CA ARG A 414 -4.22 -6.19 0.17
C ARG A 414 -3.43 -5.08 0.87
N PHE A 415 -3.20 -5.25 2.17
CA PHE A 415 -2.69 -4.23 3.08
C PHE A 415 -1.35 -3.63 2.62
N MET A 416 -0.49 -4.47 2.06
CA MET A 416 0.85 -4.14 1.55
C MET A 416 0.85 -3.39 0.21
N ASP A 417 -0.24 -3.49 -0.56
CA ASP A 417 -0.49 -2.70 -1.77
C ASP A 417 -0.98 -1.31 -1.29
N THR A 418 -0.05 -0.36 -1.14
CA THR A 418 -0.31 0.91 -0.45
C THR A 418 -0.88 1.99 -1.38
N ARG A 419 -0.54 1.92 -2.68
CA ARG A 419 -0.97 2.88 -3.69
C ARG A 419 -2.37 2.56 -4.21
N GLN A 420 -3.05 3.55 -4.77
CA GLN A 420 -4.39 3.36 -5.34
C GLN A 420 -4.34 2.55 -6.65
N ASP A 421 -3.33 2.78 -7.49
CA ASP A 421 -3.14 2.04 -8.75
C ASP A 421 -2.78 0.57 -8.53
N GLU A 422 -2.05 0.22 -7.46
CA GLU A 422 -1.85 -1.18 -7.05
C GLU A 422 -3.18 -1.88 -6.70
N GLN A 423 -4.04 -1.18 -5.97
CA GLN A 423 -5.37 -1.68 -5.60
C GLN A 423 -6.27 -1.83 -6.83
N ASP A 424 -6.31 -0.81 -7.71
CA ASP A 424 -7.13 -0.79 -8.92
C ASP A 424 -6.68 -1.80 -9.98
N ARG A 425 -5.36 -1.97 -10.19
CA ARG A 425 -4.79 -2.89 -11.20
C ARG A 425 -4.67 -4.34 -10.72
N GLY A 426 -4.71 -4.60 -9.42
CA GLY A 426 -4.55 -5.95 -8.85
C GLY A 426 -3.10 -6.40 -8.61
N ILE A 427 -2.11 -5.55 -8.90
CA ILE A 427 -0.68 -5.90 -8.88
C ILE A 427 0.11 -5.00 -7.90
N THR A 428 1.10 -5.58 -7.20
CA THR A 428 2.08 -4.79 -6.43
C THR A 428 3.08 -4.14 -7.37
N ILE A 429 3.34 -2.85 -7.20
CA ILE A 429 4.21 -2.01 -8.04
C ILE A 429 5.45 -1.55 -7.27
N LYS A 430 5.36 -1.30 -5.96
CA LYS A 430 6.48 -0.88 -5.11
C LYS A 430 6.70 -1.85 -3.95
N SER A 431 7.97 -2.12 -3.59
CA SER A 431 8.27 -2.95 -2.41
C SER A 431 7.90 -2.21 -1.12
N THR A 432 7.03 -2.82 -0.32
CA THR A 432 6.61 -2.37 1.01
C THR A 432 7.15 -3.31 2.08
N ALA A 433 7.59 -2.78 3.22
CA ALA A 433 8.15 -3.56 4.34
C ALA A 433 7.25 -3.51 5.59
N ILE A 434 7.20 -4.61 6.34
CA ILE A 434 6.46 -4.73 7.60
C ILE A 434 7.18 -5.67 8.57
N SER A 435 7.19 -5.33 9.86
CA SER A 435 7.65 -6.21 10.94
C SER A 435 6.48 -6.96 11.56
N LEU A 436 6.64 -8.27 11.75
CA LEU A 436 5.66 -9.18 12.33
C LEU A 436 6.23 -9.82 13.59
N TYR A 437 5.45 -9.86 14.67
CA TYR A 437 5.73 -10.66 15.85
C TYR A 437 5.13 -12.07 15.70
N PHE A 438 5.90 -13.10 16.03
CA PHE A 438 5.39 -14.46 16.14
C PHE A 438 6.07 -15.22 17.28
N GLN A 439 5.28 -15.92 18.08
CA GLN A 439 5.75 -16.83 19.12
C GLN A 439 5.48 -18.27 18.68
N LEU A 440 6.49 -19.15 18.77
CA LEU A 440 6.32 -20.57 18.46
C LEU A 440 5.29 -21.21 19.42
N PRO A 441 4.28 -21.96 18.92
CA PRO A 441 3.22 -22.52 19.77
C PRO A 441 3.69 -23.56 20.79
N ASP A 442 4.72 -24.36 20.44
CA ASP A 442 5.32 -25.35 21.32
C ASP A 442 6.79 -24.95 21.61
N PRO A 443 7.19 -24.66 22.86
CA PRO A 443 8.57 -24.33 23.19
C PRO A 443 9.60 -25.41 22.79
N GLU A 444 9.17 -26.66 22.64
CA GLU A 444 10.03 -27.74 22.14
C GLU A 444 10.38 -27.60 20.65
N ASP A 445 9.57 -26.89 19.85
CA ASP A 445 9.83 -26.66 18.41
C ASP A 445 11.17 -25.94 18.17
N ILE A 446 11.68 -25.19 19.16
CA ILE A 446 12.99 -24.53 19.13
C ILE A 446 14.13 -25.54 18.86
N LYS A 447 14.00 -26.77 19.37
CA LYS A 447 15.02 -27.83 19.19
C LYS A 447 15.13 -28.31 17.73
N GLU A 448 14.13 -28.05 16.90
CA GLU A 448 14.13 -28.42 15.49
C GLU A 448 14.82 -27.38 14.59
N ILE A 449 15.23 -26.24 15.15
CA ILE A 449 16.01 -25.20 14.45
C ILE A 449 17.49 -25.63 14.36
N LYS A 450 17.76 -26.61 13.49
CA LYS A 450 19.08 -27.23 13.35
C LYS A 450 20.10 -26.26 12.71
N GLY A 451 21.27 -26.16 13.33
CA GLY A 451 22.41 -25.39 12.82
C GLY A 451 22.36 -23.88 13.07
N GLN A 452 21.45 -23.39 13.92
CA GLN A 452 21.37 -21.97 14.30
C GLN A 452 21.28 -21.82 15.82
N VAL A 453 21.74 -20.67 16.34
CA VAL A 453 21.51 -20.28 17.73
C VAL A 453 20.17 -19.53 17.81
N THR A 454 19.41 -19.75 18.87
CA THR A 454 18.13 -19.07 19.16
C THR A 454 18.02 -18.74 20.65
N ASN A 455 17.21 -17.73 21.01
CA ASN A 455 17.07 -17.20 22.36
C ASN A 455 15.59 -16.98 22.72
N GLY A 456 14.94 -18.05 23.19
CA GLY A 456 13.51 -18.06 23.50
C GLY A 456 12.61 -18.34 22.29
N SER A 457 11.30 -18.38 22.53
CA SER A 457 10.24 -18.75 21.58
C SER A 457 9.82 -17.65 20.61
N ASP A 458 10.30 -16.43 20.81
CA ASP A 458 9.69 -15.21 20.26
C ASP A 458 10.55 -14.68 19.11
N PHE A 459 9.95 -14.46 17.95
CA PHE A 459 10.62 -14.12 16.70
C PHE A 459 10.11 -12.79 16.13
N LEU A 460 11.04 -12.03 15.57
CA LEU A 460 10.77 -10.81 14.81
C LEU A 460 11.01 -11.09 13.32
N ILE A 461 9.94 -11.07 12.54
CA ILE A 461 9.98 -11.38 11.11
C ILE A 461 9.79 -10.08 10.33
N ASN A 462 10.86 -9.60 9.69
CA ASN A 462 10.81 -8.44 8.80
C ASN A 462 10.51 -8.95 7.39
N MET A 463 9.29 -8.69 6.91
CA MET A 463 8.80 -9.12 5.60
C MET A 463 8.80 -7.95 4.61
N ILE A 464 9.36 -8.15 3.42
CA ILE A 464 9.27 -7.23 2.28
C ILE A 464 8.44 -7.88 1.17
N ASP A 465 7.43 -7.16 0.66
CA ASP A 465 6.49 -7.71 -0.32
C ASP A 465 6.84 -7.33 -1.78
N SER A 466 7.22 -8.33 -2.61
CA SER A 466 7.69 -8.26 -4.02
C SER A 466 8.22 -6.89 -4.49
N PRO A 467 7.82 -6.31 -5.65
CA PRO A 467 6.75 -6.64 -6.63
C PRO A 467 6.72 -8.02 -7.29
N GLY A 468 5.65 -8.31 -8.05
CA GLY A 468 5.46 -9.59 -8.76
C GLY A 468 5.30 -9.50 -10.29
N HIS A 469 5.50 -8.32 -10.89
CA HIS A 469 5.50 -8.10 -12.35
C HIS A 469 6.93 -7.80 -12.83
N VAL A 470 7.31 -8.22 -14.05
CA VAL A 470 8.70 -8.24 -14.52
C VAL A 470 9.32 -6.85 -14.70
N ASP A 471 8.54 -5.87 -15.19
CA ASP A 471 8.97 -4.47 -15.34
C ASP A 471 9.47 -3.82 -14.02
N PHE A 472 9.04 -4.32 -12.86
CA PHE A 472 9.44 -3.85 -11.52
C PHE A 472 10.45 -4.78 -10.83
N SER A 473 11.14 -5.63 -11.59
CA SER A 473 12.19 -6.53 -11.09
C SER A 473 13.33 -5.81 -10.33
N SER A 474 13.54 -4.52 -10.58
CA SER A 474 14.51 -3.68 -9.87
C SER A 474 14.18 -3.44 -8.40
N GLU A 475 12.90 -3.25 -8.08
CA GLU A 475 12.38 -3.19 -6.71
C GLU A 475 12.59 -4.53 -5.99
N VAL A 476 12.39 -5.64 -6.72
CA VAL A 476 12.67 -7.00 -6.21
C VAL A 476 14.16 -7.19 -5.92
N THR A 477 15.06 -6.76 -6.81
CA THR A 477 16.52 -6.78 -6.55
C THR A 477 16.88 -5.95 -5.31
N ALA A 478 16.27 -4.78 -5.13
CA ALA A 478 16.47 -3.92 -3.95
C ALA A 478 15.98 -4.56 -2.64
N ALA A 479 14.88 -5.31 -2.68
CA ALA A 479 14.39 -6.10 -1.56
C ALA A 479 15.34 -7.27 -1.21
N LEU A 480 15.75 -8.06 -2.22
CA LEU A 480 16.62 -9.23 -2.03
C LEU A 480 17.95 -8.89 -1.34
N ARG A 481 18.57 -7.73 -1.67
CA ARG A 481 19.86 -7.36 -1.07
C ARG A 481 19.82 -7.24 0.46
N VAL A 482 18.68 -6.83 1.04
CA VAL A 482 18.55 -6.66 2.50
C VAL A 482 17.95 -7.88 3.22
N THR A 483 17.39 -8.87 2.51
CA THR A 483 16.78 -10.07 3.11
C THR A 483 17.75 -11.23 3.24
N ASP A 484 17.47 -12.18 4.13
CA ASP A 484 18.28 -13.37 4.44
C ASP A 484 17.66 -14.67 3.90
N GLY A 485 16.34 -14.69 3.78
CA GLY A 485 15.56 -15.76 3.15
C GLY A 485 14.51 -15.22 2.18
N ALA A 486 13.92 -16.11 1.39
CA ALA A 486 12.84 -15.75 0.48
C ALA A 486 11.72 -16.80 0.48
N LEU A 487 10.48 -16.32 0.51
CA LEU A 487 9.27 -17.14 0.41
C LEU A 487 8.80 -17.13 -1.05
N VAL A 488 8.99 -18.24 -1.75
CA VAL A 488 8.68 -18.41 -3.18
C VAL A 488 7.26 -18.95 -3.31
N VAL A 489 6.35 -18.16 -3.88
CA VAL A 489 4.94 -18.54 -4.09
C VAL A 489 4.73 -19.02 -5.52
N VAL A 490 4.32 -20.27 -5.64
CA VAL A 490 4.11 -20.99 -6.89
C VAL A 490 2.63 -21.36 -6.98
N ASP A 491 1.97 -21.11 -8.11
CA ASP A 491 0.59 -21.56 -8.30
C ASP A 491 0.55 -23.10 -8.49
N CYS A 492 -0.43 -23.77 -7.89
CA CYS A 492 -0.65 -25.21 -8.06
C CYS A 492 -0.97 -25.62 -9.50
N ILE A 493 -1.50 -24.70 -10.32
CA ILE A 493 -1.89 -24.90 -11.71
C ILE A 493 -0.84 -24.32 -12.65
N ASP A 494 -0.43 -23.07 -12.44
CA ASP A 494 0.49 -22.39 -13.36
C ASP A 494 1.95 -22.85 -13.18
N GLY A 495 2.30 -23.36 -11.99
CA GLY A 495 3.64 -23.88 -11.71
C GLY A 495 4.72 -22.80 -11.68
N VAL A 496 5.95 -23.16 -12.07
CA VAL A 496 7.09 -22.22 -12.10
C VAL A 496 7.10 -21.52 -13.47
N CYS A 497 6.90 -20.21 -13.45
CA CYS A 497 6.94 -19.34 -14.63
C CYS A 497 8.24 -18.51 -14.68
N VAL A 498 8.56 -17.87 -15.81
CA VAL A 498 9.85 -17.16 -16.02
C VAL A 498 10.22 -16.21 -14.89
N GLN A 499 9.30 -15.36 -14.40
CA GLN A 499 9.62 -14.44 -13.30
C GLN A 499 10.03 -15.17 -12.00
N THR A 500 9.36 -16.28 -11.66
CA THR A 500 9.71 -17.08 -10.48
C THR A 500 11.12 -17.65 -10.62
N GLU A 501 11.47 -18.16 -11.80
CA GLU A 501 12.82 -18.67 -12.07
C GLU A 501 13.88 -17.55 -12.03
N THR A 502 13.65 -16.44 -12.74
CA THR A 502 14.57 -15.30 -12.83
C THR A 502 14.88 -14.72 -11.46
N VAL A 503 13.86 -14.48 -10.63
CA VAL A 503 14.04 -13.91 -9.29
C VAL A 503 14.64 -14.95 -8.32
N LEU A 504 14.28 -16.23 -8.44
CA LEU A 504 14.92 -17.30 -7.64
C LEU A 504 16.41 -17.43 -7.97
N ARG A 505 16.79 -17.35 -9.25
CA ARG A 505 18.19 -17.38 -9.71
C ARG A 505 18.98 -16.20 -9.14
N GLN A 506 18.38 -15.00 -9.09
CA GLN A 506 18.98 -13.83 -8.41
C GLN A 506 19.14 -14.05 -6.90
N ALA A 507 18.09 -14.55 -6.23
CA ALA A 507 18.11 -14.82 -4.80
C ALA A 507 19.23 -15.80 -4.42
N LEU A 508 19.40 -16.87 -5.21
CA LEU A 508 20.49 -17.84 -5.04
C LEU A 508 21.87 -17.21 -5.29
N GLY A 509 22.01 -16.31 -6.27
CA GLY A 509 23.25 -15.54 -6.49
C GLY A 509 23.62 -14.62 -5.31
N GLU A 510 22.63 -14.03 -4.66
CA GLU A 510 22.75 -13.25 -3.42
C GLU A 510 22.93 -14.13 -2.15
N ARG A 511 23.00 -15.46 -2.32
CA ARG A 511 23.05 -16.50 -1.28
C ARG A 511 21.87 -16.45 -0.29
N ILE A 512 20.70 -16.05 -0.76
CA ILE A 512 19.45 -16.04 0.01
C ILE A 512 18.88 -17.46 0.03
N LYS A 513 18.37 -17.89 1.19
CA LYS A 513 17.80 -19.24 1.32
C LYS A 513 16.31 -19.25 0.93
N PRO A 514 15.89 -19.97 -0.13
CA PRO A 514 14.49 -20.07 -0.49
C PRO A 514 13.73 -21.08 0.40
N ILE A 515 12.47 -20.79 0.66
CA ILE A 515 11.42 -21.73 1.07
C ILE A 515 10.25 -21.55 0.10
N VAL A 516 9.57 -22.63 -0.27
CA VAL A 516 8.55 -22.60 -1.33
C VAL A 516 7.16 -22.83 -0.72
N VAL A 517 6.12 -22.27 -1.35
CA VAL A 517 4.71 -22.54 -1.07
C VAL A 517 3.98 -22.79 -2.38
N ILE A 518 3.24 -23.89 -2.46
CA ILE A 518 2.27 -24.14 -3.53
C ILE A 518 0.94 -23.53 -3.10
N ASN A 519 0.51 -22.46 -3.77
CA ASN A 519 -0.70 -21.71 -3.49
C ASN A 519 -1.83 -22.07 -4.47
N LYS A 520 -3.05 -21.60 -4.20
CA LYS A 520 -4.28 -21.89 -4.97
C LYS A 520 -4.60 -23.39 -5.13
N VAL A 521 -4.19 -24.23 -4.18
CA VAL A 521 -4.49 -25.68 -4.17
C VAL A 521 -6.01 -25.94 -4.19
N ASP A 522 -6.82 -25.00 -3.71
CA ASP A 522 -8.28 -25.05 -3.82
C ASP A 522 -8.81 -25.08 -5.26
N ARG A 523 -8.09 -24.50 -6.23
CA ARG A 523 -8.48 -24.57 -7.66
C ARG A 523 -8.27 -25.97 -8.22
N ALA A 524 -7.17 -26.63 -7.86
CA ALA A 524 -6.93 -28.03 -8.24
C ALA A 524 -8.00 -28.98 -7.67
N LEU A 525 -8.50 -28.70 -6.45
CA LEU A 525 -9.55 -29.46 -5.79
C LEU A 525 -10.97 -29.16 -6.31
N LEU A 526 -11.29 -27.89 -6.61
CA LEU A 526 -12.66 -27.45 -6.94
C LEU A 526 -12.92 -27.23 -8.44
N GLU A 527 -11.95 -26.72 -9.18
CA GLU A 527 -12.09 -26.38 -10.61
C GLU A 527 -11.65 -27.55 -11.50
N LEU A 528 -10.45 -28.09 -11.26
CA LEU A 528 -9.90 -29.19 -12.07
C LEU A 528 -10.30 -30.59 -11.59
N GLN A 529 -10.71 -30.73 -10.31
CA GLN A 529 -11.08 -32.01 -9.69
C GLN A 529 -10.03 -33.13 -9.88
N LEU A 530 -8.74 -32.77 -9.83
CA LEU A 530 -7.63 -33.70 -10.09
C LEU A 530 -7.67 -34.92 -9.16
N GLY A 531 -7.12 -36.04 -9.62
CA GLY A 531 -6.90 -37.21 -8.77
C GLY A 531 -5.89 -36.93 -7.66
N LYS A 532 -6.05 -37.56 -6.49
CA LYS A 532 -5.12 -37.42 -5.34
C LYS A 532 -3.66 -37.67 -5.72
N GLU A 533 -3.43 -38.67 -6.60
CA GLU A 533 -2.10 -39.07 -7.08
C GLU A 533 -1.52 -38.09 -8.10
N GLU A 534 -2.37 -37.39 -8.87
CA GLU A 534 -1.95 -36.35 -9.83
C GLU A 534 -1.52 -35.09 -9.08
N LEU A 535 -2.25 -34.73 -8.01
CA LEU A 535 -1.95 -33.60 -7.12
C LEU A 535 -0.66 -33.79 -6.28
N TYR A 536 -0.17 -35.02 -6.15
CA TYR A 536 0.87 -35.40 -5.18
C TYR A 536 2.32 -34.99 -5.56
N ASN A 537 2.59 -34.62 -6.83
CA ASN A 537 3.96 -34.51 -7.36
C ASN A 537 4.79 -33.26 -6.92
N GLY A 538 4.77 -32.80 -5.66
CA GLY A 538 5.51 -31.60 -5.22
C GLY A 538 5.89 -31.50 -3.72
N THR A 539 7.19 -31.37 -3.42
CA THR A 539 7.84 -31.51 -2.09
C THR A 539 7.65 -30.36 -1.06
N VAL A 540 6.52 -29.65 -1.06
CA VAL A 540 6.45 -28.25 -0.61
C VAL A 540 5.29 -27.99 0.38
N ALA A 541 5.27 -26.84 1.08
CA ALA A 541 4.12 -26.40 1.86
C ALA A 541 2.92 -26.08 0.95
N PHE A 542 1.71 -26.50 1.33
CA PHE A 542 0.50 -26.37 0.51
C PHE A 542 -0.45 -25.33 1.11
N ALA A 543 -1.00 -24.43 0.29
CA ALA A 543 -1.85 -23.34 0.74
C ALA A 543 -2.97 -22.99 -0.25
N SER A 544 -4.02 -22.40 0.32
CA SER A 544 -5.02 -21.58 -0.35
C SER A 544 -5.11 -20.26 0.41
N ALA A 545 -4.34 -19.25 -0.03
CA ALA A 545 -4.35 -17.94 0.60
C ALA A 545 -5.74 -17.28 0.55
N LEU A 546 -6.50 -17.49 -0.54
CA LEU A 546 -7.85 -16.96 -0.72
C LEU A 546 -8.84 -17.50 0.32
N HIS A 547 -8.81 -18.81 0.56
CA HIS A 547 -9.61 -19.42 1.63
C HIS A 547 -8.95 -19.26 3.01
N GLY A 548 -7.67 -18.89 3.10
CA GLY A 548 -6.96 -18.64 4.35
C GLY A 548 -6.50 -19.90 5.08
N TRP A 549 -6.37 -21.03 4.38
CA TRP A 549 -5.87 -22.28 4.94
C TRP A 549 -4.55 -22.71 4.28
N GLY A 550 -3.73 -23.45 5.00
CA GLY A 550 -2.46 -23.97 4.50
C GLY A 550 -1.79 -24.84 5.54
N PHE A 551 -0.91 -25.74 5.09
CA PHE A 551 -0.29 -26.74 5.94
C PHE A 551 1.12 -27.10 5.47
N THR A 552 1.91 -27.60 6.43
CA THR A 552 3.17 -28.30 6.19
C THR A 552 3.03 -29.76 6.63
N LEU A 553 3.90 -30.64 6.13
CA LEU A 553 3.96 -32.04 6.57
C LEU A 553 4.16 -32.17 8.09
N ARG A 554 4.85 -31.19 8.70
CA ARG A 554 5.13 -31.10 10.14
C ARG A 554 3.86 -31.10 10.99
N GLN A 555 2.84 -30.36 10.61
CA GLN A 555 1.57 -30.24 11.36
C GLN A 555 0.80 -31.57 11.38
N PHE A 556 0.73 -32.25 10.23
CA PHE A 556 0.15 -33.59 10.15
C PHE A 556 1.02 -34.63 10.87
N ALA A 557 2.36 -34.53 10.76
CA ALA A 557 3.28 -35.38 11.50
C ALA A 557 3.10 -35.24 13.02
N GLN A 558 2.88 -34.04 13.56
CA GLN A 558 2.64 -33.80 14.99
C GLN A 558 1.27 -34.35 15.47
N ARG A 559 0.23 -34.33 14.62
CA ARG A 559 -1.06 -34.96 14.93
C ARG A 559 -0.96 -36.50 14.91
N TYR A 560 -0.30 -37.05 13.89
CA TYR A 560 -0.22 -38.50 13.72
C TYR A 560 0.88 -39.18 14.56
N SER A 561 1.98 -38.50 14.90
CA SER A 561 3.02 -39.02 15.81
C SER A 561 2.43 -39.47 17.15
N LYS A 562 1.65 -38.58 17.77
CA LYS A 562 0.90 -38.85 19.02
C LYS A 562 -0.09 -40.01 18.88
N LYS A 563 -0.75 -40.15 17.72
CA LYS A 563 -1.74 -41.21 17.46
C LYS A 563 -1.13 -42.58 17.17
N PHE A 564 0.06 -42.64 16.56
CA PHE A 564 0.75 -43.88 16.21
C PHE A 564 1.87 -44.27 17.19
N GLY A 565 2.23 -43.42 18.15
CA GLY A 565 3.35 -43.65 19.06
C GLY A 565 4.72 -43.60 18.37
N VAL A 566 4.83 -42.86 17.26
CA VAL A 566 6.04 -42.74 16.43
C VAL A 566 6.61 -41.34 16.55
N ASP A 567 7.93 -41.22 16.56
CA ASP A 567 8.64 -39.93 16.56
C ASP A 567 8.18 -38.98 15.41
N LYS A 568 8.17 -37.66 15.68
CA LYS A 568 7.70 -36.60 14.76
C LYS A 568 8.53 -36.53 13.48
N GLU A 569 9.87 -36.60 13.56
CA GLU A 569 10.74 -36.55 12.38
C GLU A 569 10.56 -37.80 11.52
N LYS A 570 10.56 -38.99 12.15
CA LYS A 570 10.30 -40.27 11.46
C LYS A 570 8.93 -40.29 10.79
N MET A 571 7.91 -39.74 11.44
CA MET A 571 6.56 -39.69 10.88
C MET A 571 6.47 -38.72 9.69
N MET A 572 7.14 -37.57 9.76
CA MET A 572 7.22 -36.62 8.65
C MET A 572 7.85 -37.24 7.40
N VAL A 573 8.94 -38.01 7.55
CA VAL A 573 9.57 -38.77 6.45
C VAL A 573 8.61 -39.83 5.89
N LYS A 574 7.75 -40.43 6.72
CA LYS A 574 6.78 -41.44 6.29
C LYS A 574 5.52 -40.89 5.62
N LEU A 575 5.18 -39.62 5.84
CA LEU A 575 4.05 -38.95 5.19
C LEU A 575 4.37 -38.48 3.76
N TRP A 576 5.62 -38.58 3.32
CA TRP A 576 6.08 -38.12 2.00
C TRP A 576 6.88 -39.21 1.25
N GLY A 577 7.06 -39.05 -0.06
CA GLY A 577 7.82 -39.95 -0.93
C GLY A 577 7.08 -41.24 -1.29
N GLU A 578 7.83 -42.26 -1.68
CA GLU A 578 7.31 -43.61 -1.97
C GLU A 578 7.04 -44.40 -0.68
N ASN A 579 6.27 -43.80 0.24
CA ASN A 579 5.82 -44.44 1.46
C ASN A 579 4.33 -44.76 1.36
N TYR A 580 4.00 -46.01 1.63
CA TYR A 580 2.65 -46.58 1.57
C TYR A 580 2.29 -47.16 2.94
N PHE A 581 1.03 -47.03 3.34
CA PHE A 581 0.54 -47.60 4.61
C PHE A 581 -0.56 -48.61 4.34
N ASN A 582 -0.38 -49.84 4.83
CA ASN A 582 -1.41 -50.88 4.70
C ASN A 582 -2.31 -50.87 5.95
N PRO A 583 -3.58 -50.43 5.87
CA PRO A 583 -4.47 -50.36 7.04
C PRO A 583 -4.80 -51.72 7.67
N LYS A 584 -4.71 -52.82 6.90
CA LYS A 584 -5.01 -54.18 7.40
C LYS A 584 -3.86 -54.74 8.22
N THR A 585 -2.63 -54.58 7.76
CA THR A 585 -1.43 -55.08 8.46
C THR A 585 -0.83 -54.07 9.43
N LYS A 586 -1.27 -52.79 9.36
CA LYS A 586 -0.73 -51.63 10.09
C LYS A 586 0.78 -51.41 9.88
N LYS A 587 1.32 -51.89 8.75
CA LYS A 587 2.74 -51.78 8.39
C LYS A 587 2.96 -50.77 7.27
N TRP A 588 4.11 -50.12 7.34
CA TRP A 588 4.66 -49.27 6.28
C TRP A 588 5.34 -50.12 5.21
N SER A 589 5.16 -49.73 3.94
CA SER A 589 5.82 -50.32 2.77
C SER A 589 6.47 -49.22 1.93
N SER A 590 7.61 -49.52 1.30
CA SER A 590 8.18 -48.70 0.23
C SER A 590 7.74 -49.14 -1.17
N LYS A 591 7.00 -50.25 -1.26
CA LYS A 591 6.42 -50.75 -2.51
C LYS A 591 4.94 -50.39 -2.56
N GLY A 592 4.49 -49.86 -3.71
CA GLY A 592 3.08 -49.49 -3.97
C GLY A 592 2.12 -50.67 -4.15
N GLN A 593 2.53 -51.90 -3.80
CA GLN A 593 1.68 -53.09 -3.78
C GLN A 593 1.89 -53.85 -2.47
N ASP A 594 0.83 -54.52 -1.99
CA ASP A 594 0.91 -55.42 -0.85
C ASP A 594 1.48 -56.82 -1.24
N ALA A 595 1.66 -57.68 -0.24
CA ALA A 595 2.17 -59.04 -0.45
C ALA A 595 1.22 -59.96 -1.26
N ALA A 596 0.00 -59.50 -1.57
CA ALA A 596 -0.98 -60.16 -2.42
C ALA A 596 -1.16 -59.45 -3.78
N GLY A 597 -0.25 -58.53 -4.15
CA GLY A 597 -0.25 -57.80 -5.42
C GLY A 597 -1.29 -56.68 -5.52
N LYS A 598 -2.01 -56.34 -4.44
CA LYS A 598 -3.02 -55.26 -4.47
C LYS A 598 -2.35 -53.90 -4.37
N PRO A 599 -2.77 -52.89 -5.15
CA PRO A 599 -2.21 -51.55 -5.06
C PRO A 599 -2.46 -50.98 -3.66
N LEU A 600 -1.43 -50.32 -3.12
CA LEU A 600 -1.50 -49.56 -1.86
C LEU A 600 -1.57 -48.07 -2.19
N GLU A 601 -2.40 -47.36 -1.43
CA GLU A 601 -2.48 -45.90 -1.51
C GLU A 601 -1.29 -45.26 -0.78
N ARG A 602 -0.75 -44.15 -1.33
CA ARG A 602 0.35 -43.42 -0.70
C ARG A 602 -0.07 -42.86 0.65
N ALA A 603 0.89 -42.77 1.56
CA ALA A 603 0.71 -42.19 2.87
C ALA A 603 0.19 -40.74 2.81
N PHE A 604 0.72 -39.93 1.89
CA PHE A 604 0.24 -38.56 1.69
C PHE A 604 -1.24 -38.53 1.31
N ASN A 605 -1.63 -39.33 0.31
CA ASN A 605 -3.01 -39.40 -0.15
C ASN A 605 -3.94 -39.83 1.00
N MET A 606 -3.59 -40.94 1.68
CA MET A 606 -4.42 -41.54 2.74
C MET A 606 -4.51 -40.71 4.03
N PHE A 607 -3.45 -40.00 4.43
CA PHE A 607 -3.40 -39.28 5.70
C PHE A 607 -3.57 -37.76 5.58
N ILE A 608 -3.34 -37.16 4.41
CA ILE A 608 -3.35 -35.70 4.23
C ILE A 608 -4.44 -35.28 3.25
N LEU A 609 -4.46 -35.84 2.04
CA LEU A 609 -5.48 -35.47 1.05
C LEU A 609 -6.86 -36.04 1.41
N ASP A 610 -6.95 -37.29 1.85
CA ASP A 610 -8.22 -37.95 2.18
C ASP A 610 -9.12 -37.16 3.15
N PRO A 611 -8.62 -36.67 4.30
CA PRO A 611 -9.38 -35.79 5.18
C PRO A 611 -9.83 -34.50 4.49
N ILE A 612 -8.97 -33.87 3.68
CA ILE A 612 -9.25 -32.60 2.99
C ILE A 612 -10.34 -32.81 1.93
N TYR A 613 -10.20 -33.81 1.06
CA TYR A 613 -11.21 -34.16 0.05
C TYR A 613 -12.57 -34.48 0.69
N LYS A 614 -12.59 -35.19 1.83
CA LYS A 614 -13.84 -35.47 2.57
C LYS A 614 -14.48 -34.20 3.12
N ILE A 615 -13.71 -33.25 3.66
CA ILE A 615 -14.25 -31.95 4.09
C ILE A 615 -14.83 -31.19 2.89
N PHE A 616 -14.10 -31.14 1.77
CA PHE A 616 -14.56 -30.45 0.55
C PHE A 616 -15.85 -31.09 0.00
N ASP A 617 -15.88 -32.42 -0.16
CA ASP A 617 -17.06 -33.16 -0.64
C ASP A 617 -18.26 -32.99 0.30
N SER A 618 -18.14 -33.31 1.59
CA SER A 618 -19.28 -33.25 2.52
C SER A 618 -19.82 -31.83 2.70
N VAL A 619 -18.97 -30.78 2.64
CA VAL A 619 -19.42 -29.38 2.73
C VAL A 619 -20.02 -28.87 1.42
N MET A 620 -19.40 -29.14 0.26
CA MET A 620 -19.88 -28.65 -1.03
C MET A 620 -21.11 -29.40 -1.54
N ASN A 621 -21.28 -30.68 -1.16
CA ASN A 621 -22.45 -31.49 -1.46
C ASN A 621 -23.47 -31.54 -0.30
N PHE A 622 -23.40 -30.57 0.63
CA PHE A 622 -24.41 -30.29 1.67
C PHE A 622 -24.76 -31.48 2.61
N LYS A 623 -23.80 -32.38 2.86
CA LYS A 623 -23.98 -33.60 3.67
C LYS A 623 -23.91 -33.30 5.18
N LYS A 624 -24.93 -32.62 5.72
CA LYS A 624 -24.92 -32.02 7.08
C LYS A 624 -24.56 -33.00 8.22
N ASP A 625 -25.02 -34.25 8.15
CA ASP A 625 -24.72 -35.27 9.18
C ASP A 625 -23.24 -35.71 9.14
N GLU A 626 -22.68 -35.88 7.94
CA GLU A 626 -21.25 -36.17 7.75
C GLU A 626 -20.40 -34.99 8.20
N VAL A 627 -20.78 -33.74 7.85
CA VAL A 627 -20.07 -32.53 8.25
C VAL A 627 -20.01 -32.41 9.77
N THR A 628 -21.14 -32.61 10.47
CA THR A 628 -21.17 -32.58 11.94
C THR A 628 -20.24 -33.64 12.54
N THR A 629 -20.33 -34.88 12.04
CA THR A 629 -19.46 -35.99 12.45
C THR A 629 -17.97 -35.75 12.15
N LEU A 630 -17.64 -35.07 11.05
CA LEU A 630 -16.28 -34.71 10.67
C LEU A 630 -15.72 -33.59 11.56
N LEU A 631 -16.51 -32.57 11.86
CA LEU A 631 -16.11 -31.46 12.74
C LEU A 631 -15.77 -31.97 14.16
N GLU A 632 -16.59 -32.88 14.71
CA GLU A 632 -16.30 -33.55 15.99
C GLU A 632 -15.02 -34.39 15.94
N LYS A 633 -14.83 -35.21 14.88
CA LYS A 633 -13.62 -36.04 14.71
C LYS A 633 -12.32 -35.25 14.52
N LEU A 634 -12.42 -33.98 14.10
CA LEU A 634 -11.29 -33.09 13.84
C LEU A 634 -11.10 -32.02 14.93
N ASP A 635 -11.94 -32.03 15.97
CA ASP A 635 -11.99 -31.05 17.07
C ASP A 635 -12.16 -29.60 16.60
N ILE A 636 -13.07 -29.38 15.65
CA ILE A 636 -13.34 -28.07 15.06
C ILE A 636 -14.65 -27.49 15.62
N GLN A 637 -14.54 -26.51 16.51
CA GLN A 637 -15.71 -25.84 17.09
C GLN A 637 -16.18 -24.64 16.24
N LEU A 638 -17.43 -24.70 15.77
CA LEU A 638 -18.12 -23.59 15.09
C LEU A 638 -19.04 -22.81 16.05
N LYS A 639 -18.98 -21.48 15.96
CA LYS A 639 -19.89 -20.55 16.65
C LYS A 639 -21.31 -20.66 16.09
N SER A 640 -22.30 -20.15 16.82
CA SER A 640 -23.71 -20.21 16.39
C SER A 640 -23.95 -19.57 15.02
N ASP A 641 -23.31 -18.44 14.73
CA ASP A 641 -23.41 -17.70 13.47
C ASP A 641 -22.60 -18.35 12.33
N GLU A 642 -21.56 -19.11 12.65
CA GLU A 642 -20.77 -19.86 11.67
C GLU A 642 -21.45 -21.17 11.23
N ARG A 643 -22.34 -21.73 12.07
CA ARG A 643 -23.13 -22.94 11.76
C ARG A 643 -24.23 -22.71 10.74
N ASP A 644 -24.70 -21.47 10.61
CA ASP A 644 -25.73 -21.06 9.65
C ASP A 644 -25.15 -20.82 8.23
N LEU A 645 -23.81 -20.88 8.07
CA LEU A 645 -23.15 -20.75 6.77
C LEU A 645 -23.22 -22.06 5.99
N GLU A 646 -23.27 -21.96 4.65
CA GLU A 646 -23.26 -23.12 3.76
C GLU A 646 -22.27 -22.94 2.58
N GLY A 647 -21.99 -24.03 1.86
CA GLY A 647 -21.12 -24.05 0.68
C GLY A 647 -19.74 -23.43 0.90
N LYS A 648 -19.28 -22.60 -0.03
CA LYS A 648 -17.95 -21.96 0.02
C LYS A 648 -17.72 -21.12 1.28
N ALA A 649 -18.76 -20.50 1.84
CA ALA A 649 -18.64 -19.69 3.06
C ALA A 649 -18.32 -20.56 4.29
N LEU A 650 -19.05 -21.67 4.45
CA LEU A 650 -18.77 -22.66 5.50
C LEU A 650 -17.39 -23.28 5.30
N LEU A 651 -17.06 -23.71 4.08
CA LEU A 651 -15.77 -24.32 3.75
C LEU A 651 -14.59 -23.42 4.13
N LYS A 652 -14.69 -22.11 3.84
CA LYS A 652 -13.69 -21.09 4.22
C LYS A 652 -13.49 -21.03 5.73
N VAL A 653 -14.57 -21.06 6.53
CA VAL A 653 -14.47 -21.03 8.01
C VAL A 653 -13.91 -22.34 8.58
N VAL A 654 -14.41 -23.49 8.10
CA VAL A 654 -13.97 -24.83 8.55
C VAL A 654 -12.48 -25.02 8.28
N MET A 655 -12.02 -24.74 7.05
CA MET A 655 -10.61 -24.92 6.68
C MET A 655 -9.68 -23.94 7.41
N ARG A 656 -10.10 -22.69 7.66
CA ARG A 656 -9.33 -21.71 8.46
C ARG A 656 -9.11 -22.16 9.91
N LYS A 657 -10.07 -22.89 10.49
CA LYS A 657 -9.93 -23.46 11.83
C LYS A 657 -9.16 -24.78 11.83
N PHE A 658 -9.31 -25.58 10.78
CA PHE A 658 -8.63 -26.87 10.66
C PHE A 658 -7.11 -26.72 10.42
N LEU A 659 -6.71 -25.85 9.48
CA LEU A 659 -5.34 -25.66 9.01
C LEU A 659 -5.06 -24.16 8.75
N PRO A 660 -4.82 -23.34 9.80
CA PRO A 660 -4.60 -21.91 9.63
C PRO A 660 -3.35 -21.60 8.79
N CYS A 661 -3.52 -20.90 7.66
CA CYS A 661 -2.41 -20.63 6.72
C CYS A 661 -1.23 -19.90 7.37
N GLY A 662 -1.52 -18.84 8.15
CA GLY A 662 -0.50 -18.03 8.81
C GLY A 662 0.40 -18.83 9.76
N ASP A 663 -0.15 -19.81 10.48
CA ASP A 663 0.62 -20.63 11.42
C ASP A 663 1.61 -21.54 10.69
N ALA A 664 1.14 -22.25 9.65
CA ALA A 664 1.98 -23.13 8.84
C ALA A 664 3.16 -22.38 8.19
N LEU A 665 2.92 -21.14 7.75
CA LEU A 665 3.93 -20.31 7.10
C LEU A 665 4.91 -19.69 8.10
N LEU A 666 4.44 -19.10 9.21
CA LEU A 666 5.31 -18.47 10.21
C LEU A 666 6.20 -19.49 10.93
N GLU A 667 5.67 -20.69 11.20
CA GLU A 667 6.43 -21.84 11.71
C GLU A 667 7.54 -22.25 10.73
N MET A 668 7.22 -22.40 9.44
CA MET A 668 8.20 -22.72 8.40
C MET A 668 9.29 -21.63 8.28
N ILE A 669 8.91 -20.35 8.35
CA ILE A 669 9.82 -19.20 8.32
C ILE A 669 10.82 -19.23 9.48
N CYS A 670 10.36 -19.39 10.72
CA CYS A 670 11.21 -19.36 11.91
C CYS A 670 12.25 -20.50 11.89
N ILE A 671 11.84 -21.69 11.46
CA ILE A 671 12.63 -22.92 11.53
C ILE A 671 13.62 -23.02 10.36
N HIS A 672 13.19 -22.74 9.13
CA HIS A 672 14.01 -22.99 7.95
C HIS A 672 14.82 -21.80 7.48
N LEU A 673 14.37 -20.55 7.66
CA LEU A 673 15.15 -19.38 7.25
C LEU A 673 16.29 -19.08 8.25
N PRO A 674 17.43 -18.56 7.76
CA PRO A 674 18.55 -18.21 8.61
C PRO A 674 18.29 -16.91 9.37
N SER A 675 18.83 -16.83 10.59
CA SER A 675 19.01 -15.57 11.31
C SER A 675 20.11 -14.70 10.64
N PRO A 676 20.09 -13.36 10.83
CA PRO A 676 21.15 -12.46 10.38
C PRO A 676 22.57 -12.91 10.74
N ILE A 677 22.78 -13.36 11.97
CA ILE A 677 24.09 -13.82 12.45
C ILE A 677 24.53 -15.14 11.78
N THR A 678 23.59 -15.96 11.31
CA THR A 678 23.90 -17.14 10.50
C THR A 678 24.15 -16.76 9.04
N SER A 679 23.33 -15.88 8.46
CA SER A 679 23.38 -15.52 7.04
C SER A 679 24.62 -14.69 6.68
N GLN A 680 24.93 -13.67 7.49
CA GLN A 680 25.99 -12.73 7.17
C GLN A 680 27.36 -13.42 7.10
N ARG A 681 27.64 -14.40 7.98
CA ARG A 681 28.88 -15.19 7.98
C ARG A 681 29.29 -15.73 6.62
N TYR A 682 28.34 -16.25 5.83
CA TYR A 682 28.60 -16.77 4.49
C TYR A 682 28.27 -15.77 3.37
N ARG A 683 27.67 -14.61 3.68
CA ARG A 683 27.32 -13.54 2.73
C ARG A 683 28.32 -12.39 2.66
N VAL A 684 29.19 -12.17 3.65
CA VAL A 684 30.19 -11.06 3.61
C VAL A 684 30.92 -10.95 2.27
N PRO A 685 31.44 -12.04 1.65
CA PRO A 685 32.15 -11.93 0.37
C PRO A 685 31.26 -11.45 -0.80
N ASN A 686 29.94 -11.58 -0.69
CA ASN A 686 28.96 -11.08 -1.66
C ASN A 686 28.44 -9.68 -1.30
N LEU A 687 28.62 -9.23 -0.06
CA LEU A 687 28.09 -7.96 0.45
C LEU A 687 29.13 -6.83 0.50
N TYR A 688 30.40 -7.13 0.77
CA TYR A 688 31.46 -6.13 0.97
C TYR A 688 32.45 -6.11 -0.21
N GLU A 689 32.96 -4.93 -0.60
CA GLU A 689 34.04 -4.81 -1.60
C GLU A 689 35.45 -4.82 -0.99
N GLY A 690 35.58 -4.50 0.30
CA GLY A 690 36.88 -4.45 0.98
C GLY A 690 37.45 -5.82 1.35
N PRO A 691 38.68 -5.84 1.92
CA PRO A 691 39.33 -7.05 2.41
C PRO A 691 38.51 -7.79 3.47
N ALA A 692 38.64 -9.13 3.52
CA ALA A 692 37.85 -9.96 4.44
C ALA A 692 38.34 -9.92 5.91
N ASP A 693 39.53 -9.38 6.12
CA ASP A 693 40.21 -9.13 7.40
C ASP A 693 40.00 -7.70 7.94
N ASP A 694 39.30 -6.84 7.19
CA ASP A 694 38.92 -5.49 7.61
C ASP A 694 37.96 -5.51 8.82
N GLU A 695 38.03 -4.50 9.69
CA GLU A 695 37.18 -4.38 10.89
C GLU A 695 35.69 -4.34 10.51
N CYS A 696 35.36 -3.68 9.40
CA CYS A 696 34.01 -3.63 8.86
C CYS A 696 33.55 -4.99 8.29
N ALA A 697 34.45 -5.75 7.65
CA ALA A 697 34.13 -7.09 7.15
C ALA A 697 33.88 -8.07 8.30
N ILE A 698 34.70 -8.02 9.35
CA ILE A 698 34.54 -8.80 10.58
C ILE A 698 33.24 -8.42 11.30
N GLY A 699 32.98 -7.11 11.46
CA GLY A 699 31.76 -6.62 12.07
C GLY A 699 30.48 -7.05 11.34
N ILE A 700 30.51 -7.09 9.99
CA ILE A 700 29.42 -7.64 9.18
C ILE A 700 29.36 -9.17 9.34
N ARG A 701 30.48 -9.88 9.35
CA ARG A 701 30.51 -11.36 9.47
C ARG A 701 29.85 -11.84 10.75
N ASP A 702 30.13 -11.16 11.84
CA ASP A 702 29.71 -11.58 13.18
C ASP A 702 28.41 -10.91 13.64
N CYS A 703 27.84 -10.01 12.81
CA CYS A 703 26.62 -9.23 13.08
C CYS A 703 26.71 -8.44 14.40
N ASP A 704 27.88 -7.89 14.73
CA ASP A 704 28.14 -7.28 16.04
C ASP A 704 27.54 -5.86 16.12
N PRO A 705 26.60 -5.58 17.04
CA PRO A 705 26.04 -4.25 17.24
C PRO A 705 27.00 -3.22 17.86
N LYS A 706 28.19 -3.64 18.33
CA LYS A 706 29.25 -2.78 18.91
C LYS A 706 30.40 -2.46 17.95
N ALA A 707 30.53 -3.21 16.87
CA ALA A 707 31.50 -2.96 15.80
C ALA A 707 31.16 -1.66 15.03
N PRO A 708 32.04 -1.17 14.12
CA PRO A 708 31.76 0.01 13.33
C PRO A 708 30.43 -0.11 12.55
N LEU A 709 29.67 0.98 12.47
CA LEU A 709 28.42 0.98 11.73
C LEU A 709 28.69 0.60 10.27
N MET A 710 27.94 -0.39 9.78
CA MET A 710 27.86 -0.73 8.36
C MET A 710 26.38 -0.93 8.03
N LEU A 711 25.80 0.00 7.28
CA LEU A 711 24.38 0.04 6.96
C LEU A 711 24.23 0.28 5.46
N TYR A 712 23.49 -0.59 4.77
CA TYR A 712 23.24 -0.46 3.33
C TYR A 712 21.85 0.12 3.08
N ILE A 713 21.77 1.22 2.33
CA ILE A 713 20.51 1.76 1.80
C ILE A 713 20.22 1.08 0.46
N SER A 714 19.07 0.40 0.36
CA SER A 714 18.65 -0.29 -0.87
C SER A 714 17.70 0.53 -1.74
N LYS A 715 16.82 1.35 -1.15
CA LYS A 715 15.90 2.23 -1.87
C LYS A 715 15.53 3.47 -1.07
N MET A 716 15.03 4.49 -1.76
CA MET A 716 14.35 5.62 -1.15
C MET A 716 12.84 5.36 -1.14
N VAL A 717 12.19 5.48 0.01
CA VAL A 717 10.74 5.34 0.16
C VAL A 717 10.12 6.74 0.21
N PRO A 718 9.19 7.10 -0.69
CA PRO A 718 8.51 8.39 -0.65
C PRO A 718 7.68 8.51 0.63
N THR A 719 7.65 9.70 1.21
CA THR A 719 6.86 9.98 2.42
C THR A 719 5.56 10.70 2.06
N SER A 720 4.60 10.74 3.01
CA SER A 720 3.41 11.59 2.89
C SER A 720 3.75 13.08 2.76
N ASP A 721 4.91 13.48 3.29
CA ASP A 721 5.41 14.84 3.27
C ASP A 721 6.13 15.10 1.94
N LYS A 722 5.39 15.67 0.99
CA LYS A 722 5.83 15.91 -0.39
C LYS A 722 7.24 16.50 -0.46
N GLY A 723 8.14 15.78 -1.14
CA GLY A 723 9.52 16.21 -1.38
C GLY A 723 10.57 15.67 -0.39
N ARG A 724 10.18 14.80 0.57
CA ARG A 724 11.12 14.06 1.42
C ARG A 724 11.01 12.56 1.22
N PHE A 725 12.15 11.87 1.34
CA PHE A 725 12.23 10.41 1.28
C PHE A 725 12.82 9.83 2.57
N TYR A 726 12.39 8.62 2.93
CA TYR A 726 13.07 7.79 3.90
C TYR A 726 14.08 6.90 3.18
N ALA A 727 15.35 6.94 3.61
CA ALA A 727 16.36 6.03 3.11
C ALA A 727 16.15 4.67 3.79
N PHE A 728 15.62 3.70 3.04
CA PHE A 728 15.31 2.36 3.54
C PHE A 728 16.50 1.42 3.36
N GLY A 729 16.85 0.70 4.42
CA GLY A 729 18.04 -0.12 4.43
C GLY A 729 18.11 -1.09 5.59
N ARG A 730 19.28 -1.72 5.74
CA ARG A 730 19.57 -2.68 6.79
C ARG A 730 20.89 -2.35 7.48
N VAL A 731 20.89 -2.46 8.80
CA VAL A 731 22.10 -2.44 9.62
C VAL A 731 22.73 -3.83 9.53
N PHE A 732 23.94 -3.91 8.97
CA PHE A 732 24.73 -5.15 8.90
C PHE A 732 25.72 -5.25 10.05
N SER A 733 26.27 -4.14 10.51
CA SER A 733 27.15 -4.06 11.68
C SER A 733 26.94 -2.75 12.45
N GLY A 734 27.30 -2.73 13.72
CA GLY A 734 27.13 -1.59 14.62
C GLY A 734 25.67 -1.29 14.98
N THR A 735 25.43 -0.10 15.51
CA THR A 735 24.10 0.38 15.90
C THR A 735 23.91 1.80 15.39
N VAL A 736 22.87 2.06 14.60
CA VAL A 736 22.52 3.43 14.18
C VAL A 736 21.63 4.10 15.23
N ARG A 737 21.83 5.39 15.48
CA ARG A 737 21.05 6.20 16.44
C ARG A 737 20.64 7.54 15.84
N ALA A 738 19.51 8.09 16.27
CA ALA A 738 19.18 9.49 15.98
C ALA A 738 20.29 10.44 16.50
N GLY A 739 20.61 11.48 15.73
CA GLY A 739 21.69 12.44 16.02
C GLY A 739 23.11 11.98 15.69
N MET A 740 23.34 10.68 15.44
CA MET A 740 24.66 10.12 15.15
C MET A 740 25.25 10.72 13.86
N LYS A 741 26.51 11.20 13.93
CA LYS A 741 27.29 11.58 12.75
C LYS A 741 27.76 10.33 12.01
N VAL A 742 27.45 10.25 10.72
CA VAL A 742 27.79 9.14 9.83
C VAL A 742 28.42 9.63 8.53
N ARG A 743 29.21 8.75 7.92
CA ARG A 743 29.77 8.89 6.58
C ARG A 743 28.81 8.21 5.61
N ILE A 744 28.22 8.99 4.72
CA ILE A 744 27.36 8.55 3.61
C ILE A 744 28.27 8.42 2.39
N GLN A 745 28.47 7.18 1.94
CA GLN A 745 29.27 6.81 0.78
C GLN A 745 28.31 6.45 -0.36
N GLY A 746 28.35 7.21 -1.45
CA GLY A 746 27.59 6.86 -2.66
C GLY A 746 28.23 5.71 -3.44
N PRO A 747 27.56 5.21 -4.49
CA PRO A 747 27.99 4.04 -5.25
C PRO A 747 29.41 4.13 -5.81
N ASN A 748 29.89 5.33 -6.13
CA ASN A 748 31.18 5.59 -6.79
C ASN A 748 32.29 6.00 -5.80
N PHE A 749 32.04 5.90 -4.49
CA PHE A 749 33.05 6.19 -3.48
C PHE A 749 34.25 5.23 -3.58
N ILE A 750 35.46 5.79 -3.55
CA ILE A 750 36.73 5.05 -3.51
C ILE A 750 37.45 5.39 -2.20
N PRO A 751 37.86 4.41 -1.38
CA PRO A 751 38.62 4.63 -0.15
C PRO A 751 39.85 5.54 -0.38
N GLY A 752 40.05 6.50 0.53
CA GLY A 752 41.11 7.51 0.43
C GLY A 752 40.76 8.75 -0.41
N THR A 753 39.69 8.73 -1.21
CA THR A 753 39.21 9.90 -1.96
C THR A 753 38.12 10.67 -1.20
N LYS A 754 37.78 11.87 -1.68
CA LYS A 754 36.60 12.66 -1.24
C LYS A 754 35.44 12.60 -2.24
N THR A 755 35.55 11.81 -3.32
CA THR A 755 34.51 11.69 -4.34
C THR A 755 33.34 10.86 -3.80
N ASP A 756 32.12 11.35 -3.97
CA ASP A 756 30.89 10.64 -3.56
C ASP A 756 30.83 10.33 -2.03
N LEU A 757 31.38 11.23 -1.20
CA LEU A 757 31.44 11.12 0.26
C LEU A 757 30.82 12.35 0.95
N HIS A 758 29.88 12.11 1.87
CA HIS A 758 29.26 13.16 2.69
C HIS A 758 29.23 12.78 4.18
N VAL A 759 29.62 13.71 5.07
CA VAL A 759 29.57 13.50 6.53
C VAL A 759 28.43 14.32 7.12
N LYS A 760 27.41 13.65 7.67
CA LYS A 760 26.15 14.27 8.14
C LYS A 760 25.59 13.51 9.34
N SER A 761 24.69 14.15 10.08
CA SER A 761 23.98 13.49 11.20
C SER A 761 22.67 12.86 10.73
N VAL A 762 22.40 11.63 11.16
CA VAL A 762 21.07 11.00 11.01
C VAL A 762 20.05 11.81 11.81
N GLN A 763 18.97 12.29 11.18
CA GLN A 763 17.99 13.13 11.90
C GLN A 763 17.09 12.29 12.80
N ARG A 764 16.52 11.20 12.24
CA ARG A 764 15.63 10.25 12.92
C ARG A 764 15.78 8.86 12.32
N THR A 765 15.54 7.86 13.14
CA THR A 765 15.43 6.43 12.83
C THR A 765 13.97 6.01 12.94
N VAL A 766 13.44 5.29 11.94
CA VAL A 766 12.02 4.89 11.89
C VAL A 766 11.86 3.42 11.49
N LEU A 767 11.01 2.70 12.23
CA LEU A 767 10.51 1.36 11.88
C LEU A 767 9.47 1.50 10.77
N MET A 768 9.56 0.64 9.75
CA MET A 768 8.60 0.62 8.64
C MET A 768 7.48 -0.40 8.92
N MET A 769 6.24 0.07 9.03
CA MET A 769 5.06 -0.74 9.38
C MET A 769 3.99 -0.66 8.28
N GLY A 770 4.36 -1.10 7.07
CA GLY A 770 3.50 -1.03 5.89
C GLY A 770 3.19 0.42 5.50
N ARG A 771 1.96 0.86 5.81
CA ARG A 771 1.48 2.24 5.57
C ARG A 771 1.88 3.22 6.67
N GLY A 772 2.29 2.73 7.84
CA GLY A 772 2.73 3.52 8.99
C GLY A 772 4.26 3.52 9.16
N VAL A 773 4.77 4.49 9.90
CA VAL A 773 6.14 4.49 10.41
C VAL A 773 6.14 4.84 11.89
N GLU A 774 6.93 4.12 12.68
CA GLU A 774 7.09 4.38 14.12
C GLU A 774 8.51 4.88 14.39
N ALA A 775 8.66 5.92 15.21
CA ALA A 775 9.98 6.43 15.57
C ALA A 775 10.64 5.54 16.63
N ILE A 776 11.93 5.23 16.44
CA ILE A 776 12.75 4.51 17.43
C ILE A 776 14.08 5.23 17.62
N ASP A 777 14.65 5.20 18.82
CA ASP A 777 15.90 5.94 19.13
C ASP A 777 17.14 5.32 18.49
N ASP A 778 17.16 3.99 18.37
CA ASP A 778 18.27 3.22 17.82
C ASP A 778 17.84 1.91 17.13
N CYS A 779 18.71 1.40 16.26
CA CYS A 779 18.52 0.13 15.57
C CYS A 779 19.85 -0.65 15.50
N PRO A 780 19.96 -1.83 16.14
CA PRO A 780 21.17 -2.64 16.16
C PRO A 780 21.33 -3.52 14.90
N ALA A 781 22.55 -4.01 14.69
CA ALA A 781 22.93 -4.93 13.62
C ALA A 781 21.93 -6.09 13.42
N GLY A 782 21.70 -6.44 12.17
CA GLY A 782 20.78 -7.50 11.74
C GLY A 782 19.39 -7.02 11.36
N ASN A 783 19.00 -5.79 11.72
CA ASN A 783 17.63 -5.27 11.55
C ASN A 783 17.47 -4.30 10.37
N ILE A 784 16.23 -4.19 9.88
CA ILE A 784 15.81 -3.31 8.79
C ILE A 784 15.29 -1.99 9.37
N ILE A 785 15.62 -0.86 8.74
CA ILE A 785 15.33 0.49 9.26
C ILE A 785 15.12 1.51 8.14
N GLY A 786 14.30 2.53 8.40
CA GLY A 786 14.24 3.76 7.62
C GLY A 786 15.02 4.89 8.29
N LEU A 787 15.76 5.69 7.52
CA LEU A 787 16.48 6.87 8.02
C LEU A 787 15.94 8.16 7.41
N VAL A 788 15.90 9.21 8.23
CA VAL A 788 15.50 10.58 7.82
C VAL A 788 16.72 11.49 7.70
N GLY A 789 16.80 12.26 6.61
CA GLY A 789 17.85 13.27 6.37
C GLY A 789 19.07 12.80 5.57
N VAL A 790 19.04 11.57 5.04
CA VAL A 790 20.06 11.02 4.13
C VAL A 790 19.75 11.33 2.66
N ASP A 791 18.46 11.52 2.34
CA ASP A 791 17.88 11.70 1.00
C ASP A 791 18.41 12.91 0.21
N GLN A 792 19.06 13.87 0.87
CA GLN A 792 19.72 15.00 0.21
C GLN A 792 21.11 14.64 -0.36
N PHE A 793 21.77 13.64 0.21
CA PHE A 793 23.18 13.30 -0.05
C PHE A 793 23.34 11.98 -0.81
N LEU A 794 22.27 11.19 -0.92
CA LEU A 794 22.23 9.92 -1.60
C LEU A 794 21.05 9.89 -2.56
N VAL A 795 21.24 9.34 -3.76
CA VAL A 795 20.19 9.29 -4.79
C VAL A 795 19.42 7.98 -4.74
N LYS A 796 20.10 6.83 -4.87
CA LYS A 796 19.46 5.50 -4.96
C LYS A 796 19.87 4.57 -3.82
N SER A 797 21.07 4.00 -3.92
CA SER A 797 21.66 3.09 -2.94
C SER A 797 23.04 3.59 -2.52
N GLY A 798 23.54 3.10 -1.38
CA GLY A 798 24.83 3.51 -0.84
C GLY A 798 25.13 2.90 0.52
N THR A 799 26.35 3.12 0.99
CA THR A 799 26.86 2.61 2.26
C THR A 799 26.89 3.74 3.29
N ILE A 800 26.40 3.46 4.50
CA ILE A 800 26.47 4.38 5.64
C ILE A 800 27.35 3.73 6.69
N THR A 801 28.38 4.46 7.13
CA THR A 801 29.38 3.94 8.06
C THR A 801 29.88 4.97 9.07
N THR A 802 30.49 4.50 10.15
CA THR A 802 31.25 5.33 11.10
C THR A 802 32.77 5.18 10.94
N SER A 803 33.27 4.16 10.23
CA SER A 803 34.71 3.93 10.05
C SER A 803 35.28 4.77 8.90
N GLU A 804 36.55 5.15 9.01
CA GLU A 804 37.24 5.92 7.98
C GLU A 804 37.84 5.05 6.87
N THR A 805 38.19 3.81 7.19
CA THR A 805 38.79 2.80 6.28
C THR A 805 37.74 1.94 5.57
N ALA A 806 36.46 2.06 5.96
CA ALA A 806 35.35 1.34 5.37
C ALA A 806 35.28 1.49 3.84
N HIS A 807 35.23 0.35 3.16
CA HIS A 807 34.94 0.24 1.74
C HIS A 807 33.43 0.24 1.50
N ASN A 808 33.02 0.47 0.25
CA ASN A 808 31.61 0.31 -0.11
C ASN A 808 31.15 -1.14 0.05
N MET A 809 29.88 -1.29 0.45
CA MET A 809 29.15 -2.52 0.18
C MET A 809 28.87 -2.62 -1.33
N LYS A 810 28.92 -3.83 -1.88
CA LYS A 810 28.77 -4.09 -3.31
C LYS A 810 27.48 -3.48 -3.84
N VAL A 811 27.56 -2.72 -4.93
CA VAL A 811 26.36 -2.13 -5.56
C VAL A 811 25.48 -3.25 -6.14
N MET A 812 24.16 -3.01 -6.25
CA MET A 812 23.24 -3.96 -6.87
C MET A 812 23.38 -3.90 -8.40
N LYS A 813 23.51 -5.07 -9.04
CA LYS A 813 23.27 -5.20 -10.49
C LYS A 813 21.79 -5.47 -10.70
N PHE A 814 21.09 -4.57 -11.38
CA PHE A 814 19.71 -4.81 -11.79
C PHE A 814 19.68 -5.84 -12.93
N SER A 815 18.73 -6.77 -12.89
CA SER A 815 18.59 -7.81 -13.93
C SER A 815 17.98 -7.32 -15.23
N VAL A 816 17.39 -6.12 -15.23
CA VAL A 816 16.73 -5.52 -16.40
C VAL A 816 17.30 -4.13 -16.61
N SER A 817 17.69 -3.84 -17.84
CA SER A 817 18.16 -2.51 -18.26
C SER A 817 16.97 -1.64 -18.70
N PRO A 818 16.98 -0.32 -18.43
CA PRO A 818 15.95 0.59 -18.89
C PRO A 818 16.11 0.91 -20.38
N VAL A 819 15.56 0.03 -21.24
CA VAL A 819 15.70 0.09 -22.70
C VAL A 819 14.66 0.96 -23.40
N VAL A 820 13.51 1.22 -22.77
CA VAL A 820 12.42 2.05 -23.32
C VAL A 820 12.57 3.47 -22.83
N GLN A 821 12.55 4.45 -23.73
CA GLN A 821 12.81 5.87 -23.41
C GLN A 821 11.72 6.77 -23.98
N VAL A 822 11.28 7.77 -23.21
CA VAL A 822 10.34 8.81 -23.64
C VAL A 822 10.94 10.18 -23.36
N ALA A 823 10.83 11.09 -24.34
CA ALA A 823 11.12 12.51 -24.15
C ALA A 823 9.94 13.19 -23.43
N VAL A 824 10.24 14.01 -22.43
CA VAL A 824 9.26 14.65 -21.55
C VAL A 824 9.47 16.16 -21.54
N GLU A 825 8.41 16.89 -21.87
CA GLU A 825 8.35 18.36 -21.85
C GLU A 825 7.24 18.84 -20.91
N VAL A 826 7.36 20.08 -20.41
CA VAL A 826 6.24 20.76 -19.74
C VAL A 826 5.32 21.42 -20.77
N LYS A 827 3.99 21.35 -20.56
CA LYS A 827 3.04 22.09 -21.42
C LYS A 827 3.19 23.62 -21.31
N ASN A 828 3.81 24.10 -20.24
CA ASN A 828 4.08 25.52 -19.98
C ASN A 828 5.56 25.70 -19.61
N ALA A 829 6.31 26.47 -20.40
CA ALA A 829 7.75 26.64 -20.21
C ALA A 829 8.14 27.20 -18.81
N ASN A 830 7.25 27.99 -18.17
CA ASN A 830 7.47 28.51 -16.82
C ASN A 830 7.55 27.41 -15.74
N ASP A 831 7.00 26.23 -16.02
CA ASP A 831 7.00 25.08 -15.09
C ASP A 831 8.24 24.19 -15.23
N LEU A 832 9.17 24.49 -16.16
CA LEU A 832 10.39 23.72 -16.40
C LEU A 832 11.23 23.46 -15.13
N PRO A 833 11.41 24.41 -14.18
CA PRO A 833 12.14 24.14 -12.94
C PRO A 833 11.50 23.04 -12.07
N LYS A 834 10.16 22.91 -12.12
CA LYS A 834 9.43 21.86 -11.40
C LYS A 834 9.60 20.50 -12.08
N LEU A 835 9.67 20.44 -13.41
CA LEU A 835 10.00 19.21 -14.14
C LEU A 835 11.42 18.73 -13.80
N VAL A 836 12.42 19.62 -13.84
CA VAL A 836 13.81 19.26 -13.50
C VAL A 836 13.94 18.75 -12.06
N GLU A 837 13.23 19.36 -11.11
CA GLU A 837 13.16 18.88 -9.72
C GLU A 837 12.35 17.57 -9.58
N GLY A 838 11.26 17.42 -10.34
CA GLY A 838 10.45 16.20 -10.39
C GLY A 838 11.22 15.00 -10.95
N LEU A 839 12.02 15.20 -12.00
CA LEU A 839 12.89 14.17 -12.59
C LEU A 839 13.93 13.67 -11.56
N LYS A 840 14.54 14.60 -10.80
CA LYS A 840 15.45 14.23 -9.70
C LYS A 840 14.75 13.41 -8.62
N ARG A 841 13.48 13.69 -8.32
CA ARG A 841 12.68 12.92 -7.35
C ARG A 841 12.29 11.54 -7.89
N LEU A 842 11.90 11.46 -9.16
CA LEU A 842 11.62 10.19 -9.85
C LEU A 842 12.84 9.26 -9.83
N SER A 843 14.03 9.79 -10.16
CA SER A 843 15.30 9.06 -10.13
C SER A 843 15.75 8.61 -8.73
N LYS A 844 15.21 9.21 -7.66
CA LYS A 844 15.36 8.71 -6.29
C LYS A 844 14.32 7.64 -5.95
N SER A 845 13.07 7.86 -6.37
CA SER A 845 11.89 7.03 -6.12
C SER A 845 11.99 5.63 -6.73
N ASP A 846 12.57 5.51 -7.94
CA ASP A 846 12.73 4.22 -8.61
C ASP A 846 14.20 3.78 -8.76
N PRO A 847 14.57 2.55 -8.35
CA PRO A 847 15.93 2.06 -8.48
C PRO A 847 16.43 1.95 -9.94
N CYS A 848 15.56 1.64 -10.90
CA CYS A 848 15.93 1.37 -12.30
C CYS A 848 15.77 2.59 -13.22
N VAL A 849 14.77 3.44 -12.98
CA VAL A 849 14.53 4.61 -13.86
C VAL A 849 15.79 5.45 -14.06
N LEU A 850 16.07 5.86 -15.29
CA LEU A 850 17.11 6.84 -15.59
C LEU A 850 16.45 8.12 -16.09
N THR A 851 16.85 9.24 -15.52
CA THR A 851 16.42 10.57 -15.95
C THR A 851 17.65 11.39 -16.28
N TYR A 852 17.76 11.87 -17.51
CA TYR A 852 18.87 12.72 -17.95
C TYR A 852 18.39 13.75 -18.97
N THR A 853 19.23 14.75 -19.25
CA THR A 853 18.98 15.70 -20.33
C THR A 853 19.91 15.34 -21.48
N SER A 854 19.34 15.17 -22.67
CA SER A 854 20.07 14.97 -23.92
C SER A 854 20.87 16.22 -24.28
N GLU A 855 21.90 16.07 -25.11
CA GLU A 855 22.62 17.21 -25.69
C GLU A 855 21.73 18.09 -26.58
N SER A 856 20.67 17.50 -27.15
CA SER A 856 19.58 18.22 -27.84
C SER A 856 18.71 19.09 -26.90
N GLY A 857 18.91 19.03 -25.59
CA GLY A 857 18.11 19.74 -24.57
C GLY A 857 16.84 19.00 -24.14
N GLU A 858 16.49 17.88 -24.77
CA GLU A 858 15.34 17.05 -24.39
C GLU A 858 15.56 16.38 -23.03
N HIS A 859 14.55 16.37 -22.15
CA HIS A 859 14.59 15.58 -20.93
C HIS A 859 14.07 14.16 -21.20
N ILE A 860 14.90 13.16 -20.94
CA ILE A 860 14.59 11.75 -21.20
C ILE A 860 14.26 11.03 -19.90
N VAL A 861 13.18 10.24 -19.90
CA VAL A 861 12.86 9.25 -18.87
C VAL A 861 12.97 7.86 -19.50
N ALA A 862 13.83 7.01 -18.95
CA ALA A 862 14.05 5.65 -19.41
C ALA A 862 13.59 4.63 -18.36
N GLY A 863 12.80 3.64 -18.78
CA GLY A 863 12.23 2.57 -17.94
C GLY A 863 12.46 1.18 -18.53
N ALA A 864 12.20 0.16 -17.71
CA ALA A 864 12.42 -1.25 -18.06
C ALA A 864 11.47 -1.78 -19.15
N GLY A 865 10.24 -1.27 -19.18
CA GLY A 865 9.16 -1.68 -20.08
C GLY A 865 8.04 -0.64 -20.10
N GLU A 866 7.04 -0.86 -20.96
CA GLU A 866 5.94 0.08 -21.23
C GLU A 866 5.13 0.41 -19.96
N LEU A 867 4.79 -0.59 -19.13
CA LEU A 867 4.00 -0.39 -17.92
C LEU A 867 4.78 0.36 -16.84
N HIS A 868 6.06 0.05 -16.65
CA HIS A 868 6.90 0.79 -15.70
C HIS A 868 7.09 2.24 -16.14
N LEU A 869 7.22 2.51 -17.45
CA LEU A 869 7.33 3.88 -17.95
C LEU A 869 6.00 4.64 -17.83
N GLU A 870 4.85 4.00 -18.08
CA GLU A 870 3.51 4.57 -17.83
C GLU A 870 3.38 5.08 -16.38
N ILE A 871 3.77 4.26 -15.41
CA ILE A 871 3.70 4.62 -13.99
C ILE A 871 4.74 5.70 -13.64
N CYS A 872 5.97 5.63 -14.16
CA CYS A 872 6.97 6.67 -13.93
C CYS A 872 6.53 8.05 -14.44
N LEU A 873 5.88 8.10 -15.61
CA LEU A 873 5.36 9.35 -16.19
C LEU A 873 4.18 9.88 -15.38
N LYS A 874 3.30 8.99 -14.87
CA LYS A 874 2.21 9.36 -13.98
C LYS A 874 2.71 9.88 -12.63
N ASP A 875 3.65 9.19 -11.99
CA ASP A 875 4.30 9.64 -10.74
C ASP A 875 5.01 10.99 -10.94
N LEU A 876 5.57 11.22 -12.13
CA LEU A 876 6.18 12.51 -12.49
C LEU A 876 5.12 13.63 -12.62
N GLU A 877 4.02 13.41 -13.35
CA GLU A 877 2.96 14.39 -13.58
C GLU A 877 2.15 14.68 -12.31
N GLU A 878 1.74 13.66 -11.55
CA GLU A 878 0.83 13.79 -10.41
C GLU A 878 1.57 14.09 -9.09
N ASP A 879 2.65 13.39 -8.77
CA ASP A 879 3.28 13.42 -7.43
C ASP A 879 4.58 14.23 -7.35
N HIS A 880 5.49 14.08 -8.32
CA HIS A 880 6.86 14.60 -8.20
C HIS A 880 7.03 16.01 -8.76
N ALA A 881 6.64 16.25 -10.02
CA ALA A 881 6.70 17.55 -10.68
C ALA A 881 5.41 18.36 -10.50
N GLN A 882 4.26 17.66 -10.41
CA GLN A 882 2.93 18.25 -10.19
C GLN A 882 2.52 19.26 -11.28
N VAL A 883 2.89 18.99 -12.54
CA VAL A 883 2.68 19.87 -13.69
C VAL A 883 2.29 19.08 -14.94
N PRO A 884 1.38 19.61 -15.79
CA PRO A 884 0.95 18.90 -16.98
C PRO A 884 2.10 18.61 -17.95
N LEU A 885 2.27 17.33 -18.31
CA LEU A 885 3.39 16.86 -19.15
C LEU A 885 2.96 16.64 -20.60
N LYS A 886 3.88 16.89 -21.53
CA LYS A 886 3.81 16.47 -22.93
C LYS A 886 4.88 15.40 -23.12
N THR A 887 4.45 14.19 -23.45
CA THR A 887 5.32 13.03 -23.68
C THR A 887 5.45 12.79 -25.18
N GLY A 888 6.68 12.57 -25.65
CA GLY A 888 6.93 12.05 -27.01
C GLY A 888 6.61 10.56 -27.12
N ASP A 889 6.68 10.03 -28.33
CA ASP A 889 6.55 8.59 -28.57
C ASP A 889 7.68 7.80 -27.88
N PRO A 890 7.42 6.57 -27.40
CA PRO A 890 8.46 5.74 -26.82
C PRO A 890 9.45 5.28 -27.90
N VAL A 891 10.74 5.43 -27.62
CA VAL A 891 11.82 5.01 -28.52
C VAL A 891 12.79 4.11 -27.76
N VAL A 892 13.43 3.22 -28.51
CA VAL A 892 14.37 2.23 -28.00
C VAL A 892 15.81 2.71 -28.19
N GLN A 893 16.69 2.42 -27.24
CA GLN A 893 18.14 2.57 -27.43
C GLN A 893 18.70 1.41 -28.24
N TYR A 894 19.50 1.72 -29.26
CA TYR A 894 20.27 0.75 -30.04
C TYR A 894 21.72 0.68 -29.51
N ARG A 895 22.51 -0.27 -30.00
CA ARG A 895 23.98 -0.29 -29.79
C ARG A 895 24.70 -0.34 -31.12
N GLU A 896 25.85 0.32 -31.21
CA GLU A 896 26.70 0.26 -32.40
C GLU A 896 27.67 -0.92 -32.30
N THR A 897 27.87 -1.65 -33.40
CA THR A 897 28.74 -2.83 -33.42
C THR A 897 29.49 -2.96 -34.75
N VAL A 898 30.36 -3.96 -34.86
CA VAL A 898 31.09 -4.32 -36.10
C VAL A 898 30.85 -5.80 -36.39
N THR A 899 30.81 -6.19 -37.66
CA THR A 899 30.50 -7.58 -38.07
C THR A 899 31.69 -8.31 -38.68
N ALA A 900 32.76 -7.59 -39.04
CA ALA A 900 33.98 -8.15 -39.61
C ALA A 900 35.23 -7.48 -39.01
N GLU A 901 36.43 -8.02 -39.29
CA GLU A 901 37.67 -7.30 -39.03
C GLU A 901 37.79 -6.08 -39.97
N SER A 902 38.41 -4.99 -39.49
CA SER A 902 38.75 -3.82 -40.32
C SER A 902 39.50 -4.25 -41.60
N SER A 903 38.92 -3.91 -42.74
CA SER A 903 39.47 -4.19 -44.08
C SER A 903 40.85 -3.57 -44.37
N ILE A 904 41.27 -2.57 -43.59
CA ILE A 904 42.59 -1.91 -43.67
C ILE A 904 43.13 -1.58 -42.28
N ASP A 905 44.45 -1.43 -42.19
CA ASP A 905 45.11 -0.81 -41.03
C ASP A 905 44.74 0.67 -40.95
N CYS A 906 43.91 1.03 -39.97
CA CYS A 906 43.46 2.40 -39.79
C CYS A 906 44.55 3.22 -39.10
N LEU A 907 44.83 4.39 -39.67
CA LEU A 907 45.82 5.35 -39.17
C LEU A 907 45.11 6.66 -38.80
N SER A 908 45.46 7.23 -37.65
CA SER A 908 45.24 8.65 -37.38
C SER A 908 46.52 9.33 -36.88
N LYS A 909 46.69 10.60 -37.28
CA LYS A 909 47.76 11.50 -36.90
C LYS A 909 47.28 12.47 -35.82
N SER A 910 48.21 12.93 -34.99
CA SER A 910 47.99 14.00 -34.02
C SER A 910 47.94 15.39 -34.67
N PRO A 911 47.32 16.39 -34.03
CA PRO A 911 47.32 17.77 -34.52
C PRO A 911 48.72 18.32 -34.82
N ASN A 912 49.73 17.94 -34.01
CA ASN A 912 51.14 18.26 -34.26
C ASN A 912 51.83 17.38 -35.32
N LYS A 913 51.13 16.40 -35.90
CA LYS A 913 51.57 15.43 -36.93
C LYS A 913 52.73 14.51 -36.54
N HIS A 914 53.24 14.59 -35.31
CA HIS A 914 54.39 13.81 -34.85
C HIS A 914 54.01 12.45 -34.27
N ASN A 915 52.84 12.35 -33.62
CA ASN A 915 52.32 11.08 -33.12
C ASN A 915 51.33 10.46 -34.10
N ARG A 916 51.38 9.14 -34.27
CA ARG A 916 50.53 8.36 -35.18
C ARG A 916 50.14 7.05 -34.49
N ILE A 917 48.86 6.68 -34.55
CA ILE A 917 48.32 5.46 -33.94
C ILE A 917 47.74 4.59 -35.05
N TYR A 918 48.10 3.30 -35.07
CA TYR A 918 47.57 2.30 -35.98
C TYR A 918 46.67 1.30 -35.24
N MET A 919 45.48 1.04 -35.76
CA MET A 919 44.47 0.21 -35.08
C MET A 919 43.61 -0.59 -36.06
N ARG A 920 43.16 -1.77 -35.62
CA ARG A 920 42.03 -2.52 -36.23
C ARG A 920 40.92 -2.74 -35.21
N GLY A 921 39.69 -2.71 -35.71
CA GLY A 921 38.48 -3.17 -35.03
C GLY A 921 38.15 -4.59 -35.49
N LEU A 922 37.65 -5.40 -34.56
CA LEU A 922 37.17 -6.76 -34.80
C LEU A 922 35.88 -6.99 -33.99
N PRO A 923 34.95 -7.85 -34.44
CA PRO A 923 33.86 -8.29 -33.60
C PRO A 923 34.39 -9.04 -32.38
N LEU A 924 33.75 -8.84 -31.25
CA LEU A 924 33.87 -9.71 -30.09
C LEU A 924 32.85 -10.84 -30.23
N ASP A 925 33.21 -12.04 -29.79
CA ASP A 925 32.28 -13.16 -29.74
C ASP A 925 31.08 -12.86 -28.82
N ASP A 926 29.88 -13.28 -29.22
CA ASP A 926 28.63 -12.94 -28.52
C ASP A 926 28.56 -13.58 -27.13
N GLU A 927 29.07 -14.80 -26.96
CA GLU A 927 29.12 -15.43 -25.63
C GLU A 927 30.05 -14.67 -24.68
N LEU A 928 31.17 -14.15 -25.20
CA LEU A 928 32.10 -13.32 -24.43
C LEU A 928 31.49 -11.95 -24.11
N ALA A 929 30.82 -11.29 -25.07
CA ALA A 929 30.12 -10.04 -24.83
C ALA A 929 29.05 -10.20 -23.73
N ASN A 930 28.24 -11.26 -23.81
CA ASN A 930 27.23 -11.60 -22.81
C ASN A 930 27.83 -11.95 -21.43
N ALA A 931 29.01 -12.59 -21.40
CA ALA A 931 29.73 -12.88 -20.16
C ALA A 931 30.31 -11.61 -19.48
N ILE A 932 30.70 -10.60 -20.26
CA ILE A 932 31.14 -9.29 -19.77
C ILE A 932 29.93 -8.47 -19.28
N ASP A 933 28.81 -8.46 -20.01
CA ASP A 933 27.57 -7.79 -19.57
C ASP A 933 27.04 -8.39 -18.25
N ALA A 934 27.04 -9.72 -18.11
CA ALA A 934 26.79 -10.38 -16.82
C ALA A 934 27.85 -10.07 -15.75
N GLY A 935 29.04 -9.62 -16.17
CA GLY A 935 30.25 -9.40 -15.38
C GLY A 935 30.72 -10.67 -14.68
N LYS A 936 30.72 -11.80 -15.41
CA LYS A 936 31.55 -12.97 -15.10
C LYS A 936 33.03 -12.71 -15.39
N ILE A 937 33.30 -11.76 -16.29
CA ILE A 937 34.62 -11.24 -16.67
C ILE A 937 34.53 -9.72 -16.59
N GLY A 938 35.54 -9.06 -16.00
CA GLY A 938 35.57 -7.61 -15.89
C GLY A 938 36.96 -7.00 -15.62
N PRO A 939 37.02 -5.68 -15.40
CA PRO A 939 38.27 -4.97 -15.15
C PRO A 939 38.90 -5.31 -13.79
N LYS A 940 38.06 -5.58 -12.77
CA LYS A 940 38.46 -5.83 -11.37
C LYS A 940 39.10 -7.22 -11.15
N ASP A 941 38.99 -8.15 -12.11
CA ASP A 941 39.57 -9.48 -12.00
C ASP A 941 41.09 -9.45 -12.13
N ASP A 942 41.79 -10.37 -11.45
CA ASP A 942 43.23 -10.56 -11.65
C ASP A 942 43.52 -10.87 -13.14
N PHE A 943 44.42 -10.10 -13.72
CA PHE A 943 44.69 -10.13 -15.15
C PHE A 943 45.28 -11.46 -15.63
N LYS A 944 45.94 -12.26 -14.75
CA LYS A 944 46.45 -13.59 -15.11
C LYS A 944 45.35 -14.64 -15.05
N ALA A 945 44.48 -14.58 -14.05
CA ALA A 945 43.30 -15.43 -13.94
C ALA A 945 42.35 -15.18 -15.12
N ARG A 946 41.99 -13.91 -15.38
CA ARG A 946 41.18 -13.49 -16.53
C ARG A 946 41.76 -13.96 -17.86
N ALA A 947 43.07 -13.82 -18.05
CA ALA A 947 43.73 -14.26 -19.28
C ALA A 947 43.70 -15.79 -19.49
N ARG A 948 43.66 -16.59 -18.41
CA ARG A 948 43.42 -18.04 -18.51
C ARG A 948 41.99 -18.33 -18.90
N THR A 949 41.00 -17.76 -18.22
CA THR A 949 39.57 -17.94 -18.55
C THR A 949 39.26 -17.57 -20.01
N LEU A 950 39.83 -16.46 -20.51
CA LEU A 950 39.68 -16.06 -21.91
C LEU A 950 40.30 -17.07 -22.90
N ALA A 951 41.43 -17.67 -22.56
CA ALA A 951 42.06 -18.69 -23.41
C ALA A 951 41.32 -20.04 -23.35
N ASP A 952 41.03 -20.52 -22.14
CA ASP A 952 40.47 -21.85 -21.88
C ASP A 952 38.99 -21.96 -22.31
N THR A 953 38.24 -20.84 -22.28
CA THR A 953 36.78 -20.82 -22.59
C THR A 953 36.45 -20.11 -23.91
N TYR A 954 37.16 -19.05 -24.26
CA TYR A 954 36.83 -18.17 -25.41
C TYR A 954 37.92 -18.17 -26.51
N ASN A 955 38.86 -19.12 -26.46
CA ASN A 955 39.90 -19.33 -27.47
C ASN A 955 40.80 -18.09 -27.75
N TRP A 956 41.04 -17.25 -26.74
CA TRP A 956 41.99 -16.13 -26.83
C TRP A 956 43.45 -16.57 -26.68
N GLU A 957 44.38 -15.83 -27.30
CA GLU A 957 45.79 -15.97 -26.94
C GLU A 957 46.06 -15.41 -25.54
N VAL A 958 46.68 -16.21 -24.66
CA VAL A 958 47.02 -15.82 -23.27
C VAL A 958 47.89 -14.56 -23.21
N THR A 959 48.72 -14.30 -24.23
CA THR A 959 49.60 -13.13 -24.26
C THR A 959 48.80 -11.84 -24.51
N GLU A 960 47.90 -11.84 -25.49
CA GLU A 960 46.98 -10.74 -25.81
C GLU A 960 45.98 -10.49 -24.66
N ALA A 961 45.43 -11.56 -24.09
CA ALA A 961 44.46 -11.46 -22.99
C ALA A 961 45.05 -10.81 -21.72
N ARG A 962 46.37 -10.88 -21.52
CA ARG A 962 47.09 -10.13 -20.47
C ARG A 962 47.33 -8.66 -20.81
N LYS A 963 47.28 -8.31 -22.10
CA LYS A 963 47.50 -6.96 -22.63
C LYS A 963 46.20 -6.17 -22.88
N ILE A 964 45.05 -6.65 -22.40
CA ILE A 964 43.82 -5.85 -22.34
C ILE A 964 44.06 -4.62 -21.44
N TRP A 965 43.94 -3.42 -22.01
CA TRP A 965 44.15 -2.15 -21.30
C TRP A 965 42.92 -1.73 -20.50
N CYS A 966 41.74 -1.81 -21.11
CA CYS A 966 40.47 -1.47 -20.49
C CYS A 966 39.28 -2.11 -21.20
N PHE A 967 38.17 -2.19 -20.47
CA PHE A 967 36.83 -2.47 -20.95
C PHE A 967 36.12 -1.12 -21.22
N GLY A 968 35.04 -1.08 -22.00
CA GLY A 968 34.34 0.18 -22.29
C GLY A 968 32.95 -0.03 -22.92
N PRO A 969 32.05 0.95 -22.86
CA PRO A 969 32.19 2.22 -22.13
C PRO A 969 32.16 2.05 -20.60
N GLU A 970 32.44 3.14 -19.89
CA GLU A 970 32.39 3.26 -18.42
C GLU A 970 33.20 2.20 -17.65
N SER A 971 34.31 1.75 -18.24
CA SER A 971 35.23 0.72 -17.71
C SER A 971 34.63 -0.68 -17.48
N THR A 972 33.36 -0.92 -17.80
CA THR A 972 32.71 -2.23 -17.60
C THR A 972 32.02 -2.79 -18.83
N GLY A 973 31.82 -1.99 -19.88
CA GLY A 973 31.10 -2.44 -21.08
C GLY A 973 31.84 -3.49 -21.92
N PRO A 974 31.10 -4.21 -22.80
CA PRO A 974 31.58 -5.33 -23.61
C PRO A 974 32.36 -4.87 -24.86
N ASN A 975 33.29 -3.93 -24.70
CA ASN A 975 34.26 -3.55 -25.72
C ASN A 975 35.66 -3.58 -25.11
N LEU A 976 36.65 -4.06 -25.86
CA LEU A 976 38.01 -4.28 -25.35
C LEU A 976 39.04 -3.48 -26.15
N MET A 977 39.92 -2.75 -25.47
CA MET A 977 41.15 -2.23 -26.08
C MET A 977 42.34 -3.09 -25.68
N VAL A 978 43.08 -3.59 -26.68
CA VAL A 978 44.17 -4.55 -26.52
C VAL A 978 45.45 -4.00 -27.16
N ASP A 979 46.56 -4.05 -26.42
CA ASP A 979 47.88 -3.79 -26.98
C ASP A 979 48.42 -5.03 -27.72
N VAL A 980 48.68 -4.90 -29.02
CA VAL A 980 49.32 -5.94 -29.85
C VAL A 980 50.71 -5.46 -30.36
N THR A 981 51.16 -4.28 -29.89
CA THR A 981 52.41 -3.65 -30.31
C THR A 981 53.65 -4.45 -29.87
N LYS A 982 54.77 -4.22 -30.57
CA LYS A 982 56.06 -4.86 -30.30
C LYS A 982 57.16 -3.80 -30.23
N ALA A 983 57.84 -3.71 -29.09
CA ALA A 983 59.01 -2.85 -28.84
C ALA A 983 58.79 -1.32 -29.01
N VAL A 984 57.57 -0.81 -28.87
CA VAL A 984 57.27 0.64 -28.91
C VAL A 984 57.73 1.33 -27.62
N GLN A 985 58.58 2.35 -27.75
CA GLN A 985 59.01 3.19 -26.63
C GLN A 985 57.90 4.17 -26.19
N TYR A 986 57.90 4.56 -24.92
CA TYR A 986 56.95 5.53 -24.32
C TYR A 986 55.46 5.14 -24.35
N LEU A 987 55.10 3.94 -24.79
CA LEU A 987 53.71 3.46 -24.90
C LEU A 987 52.93 3.56 -23.57
N ASN A 988 53.59 3.29 -22.44
CA ASN A 988 52.97 3.39 -21.12
C ASN A 988 52.58 4.82 -20.72
N GLU A 989 53.25 5.85 -21.24
CA GLU A 989 52.94 7.25 -20.92
C GLU A 989 51.65 7.73 -21.57
N ILE A 990 51.34 7.21 -22.77
CA ILE A 990 50.12 7.56 -23.50
C ILE A 990 48.91 6.71 -23.10
N LYS A 991 49.12 5.63 -22.33
CA LYS A 991 48.10 4.64 -21.98
C LYS A 991 46.83 5.28 -21.42
N ASP A 992 46.96 6.15 -20.43
CA ASP A 992 45.80 6.79 -19.79
C ASP A 992 45.04 7.72 -20.74
N SER A 993 45.76 8.36 -21.69
CA SER A 993 45.13 9.16 -22.74
C SER A 993 44.38 8.30 -23.76
N CYS A 994 44.94 7.15 -24.16
CA CYS A 994 44.23 6.18 -25.00
C CYS A 994 43.03 5.56 -24.28
N VAL A 995 43.14 5.24 -22.99
CA VAL A 995 42.02 4.72 -22.18
C VAL A 995 40.91 5.76 -22.09
N ALA A 996 41.22 7.03 -21.79
CA ALA A 996 40.23 8.11 -21.77
C ALA A 996 39.55 8.30 -23.14
N ALA A 997 40.32 8.27 -24.23
CA ALA A 997 39.79 8.32 -25.59
C ALA A 997 38.88 7.14 -25.91
N PHE A 998 39.24 5.93 -25.46
CA PHE A 998 38.46 4.72 -25.66
C PHE A 998 37.13 4.74 -24.91
N GLN A 999 37.11 5.19 -23.64
CA GLN A 999 35.87 5.36 -22.88
C GLN A 999 34.93 6.36 -23.57
N TRP A 1000 35.47 7.43 -24.14
CA TRP A 1000 34.69 8.42 -24.87
C TRP A 1000 34.19 7.88 -26.21
N ALA A 1001 35.08 7.28 -27.01
CA ALA A 1001 34.78 6.74 -28.33
C ALA A 1001 33.75 5.60 -28.28
N THR A 1002 33.82 4.72 -27.27
CA THR A 1002 32.84 3.63 -27.08
C THR A 1002 31.53 4.06 -26.45
N LYS A 1003 31.45 5.27 -25.87
CA LYS A 1003 30.20 5.86 -25.36
C LYS A 1003 29.39 6.55 -26.45
N GLU A 1004 30.07 7.19 -27.39
CA GLU A 1004 29.42 7.84 -28.53
C GLU A 1004 29.36 6.93 -29.76
N GLY A 1005 30.42 6.28 -30.21
CA GLY A 1005 30.39 5.57 -31.51
C GLY A 1005 30.29 6.52 -32.74
N PRO A 1006 30.56 6.04 -33.96
CA PRO A 1006 30.56 6.89 -35.16
C PRO A 1006 29.23 7.00 -35.93
N LEU A 1007 28.28 6.07 -35.76
CA LEU A 1007 27.09 5.98 -36.63
C LEU A 1007 25.97 6.94 -36.21
N ALA A 1008 25.52 6.84 -34.96
CA ALA A 1008 24.31 7.49 -34.43
C ALA A 1008 24.55 8.18 -33.08
N GLU A 1009 25.82 8.23 -32.63
CA GLU A 1009 26.24 8.63 -31.30
C GLU A 1009 25.60 7.76 -30.18
N GLU A 1010 25.45 6.45 -30.43
CA GLU A 1010 24.99 5.44 -29.46
C GLU A 1010 26.13 4.57 -28.92
N ASN A 1011 26.00 4.13 -27.66
CA ASN A 1011 26.96 3.25 -26.99
C ASN A 1011 27.35 2.04 -27.87
N MET A 1012 28.64 1.80 -27.99
CA MET A 1012 29.19 0.65 -28.70
C MET A 1012 29.02 -0.65 -27.90
N ARG A 1013 28.92 -1.79 -28.59
CA ARG A 1013 28.85 -3.14 -27.99
C ARG A 1013 29.52 -4.19 -28.87
N GLY A 1014 30.28 -5.10 -28.25
CA GLY A 1014 30.85 -6.26 -28.93
C GLY A 1014 32.01 -5.91 -29.85
N CYS A 1015 32.81 -4.88 -29.54
CA CYS A 1015 33.93 -4.46 -30.37
C CYS A 1015 35.28 -4.65 -29.67
N ARG A 1016 36.20 -5.37 -30.30
CA ARG A 1016 37.61 -5.48 -29.92
C ARG A 1016 38.46 -4.54 -30.77
N PHE A 1017 39.35 -3.79 -30.13
CA PHE A 1017 40.26 -2.85 -30.78
C PHE A 1017 41.71 -3.20 -30.47
N ASN A 1018 42.46 -3.58 -31.51
CA ASN A 1018 43.87 -3.94 -31.42
C ASN A 1018 44.73 -2.74 -31.81
N ILE A 1019 45.53 -2.21 -30.87
CA ILE A 1019 46.59 -1.25 -31.17
C ILE A 1019 47.74 -2.04 -31.81
N LEU A 1020 48.01 -1.79 -33.09
CA LEU A 1020 49.01 -2.53 -33.86
C LEU A 1020 50.41 -1.92 -33.74
N ASP A 1021 50.49 -0.59 -33.91
CA ASP A 1021 51.72 0.18 -33.81
C ASP A 1021 51.43 1.62 -33.40
N VAL A 1022 52.43 2.30 -32.82
CA VAL A 1022 52.36 3.72 -32.47
C VAL A 1022 53.72 4.38 -32.70
N THR A 1023 53.77 5.41 -33.54
CA THR A 1023 54.94 6.31 -33.62
C THR A 1023 54.71 7.48 -32.69
N LEU A 1024 55.67 7.78 -31.82
CA LEU A 1024 55.58 8.84 -30.81
C LEU A 1024 56.74 9.83 -30.93
N HIS A 1025 56.45 11.12 -30.72
CA HIS A 1025 57.49 12.15 -30.61
C HIS A 1025 58.40 11.87 -29.41
N ALA A 1026 59.69 12.26 -29.44
CA ALA A 1026 60.64 11.96 -28.36
C ALA A 1026 60.31 12.64 -27.03
N ASP A 1027 59.87 13.91 -27.05
CA ASP A 1027 59.50 14.66 -25.83
C ASP A 1027 58.05 14.46 -25.41
N ALA A 1028 57.82 14.22 -24.12
CA ALA A 1028 56.50 14.03 -23.52
C ALA A 1028 55.55 15.24 -23.68
N ILE A 1029 56.09 16.47 -23.78
CA ILE A 1029 55.31 17.69 -24.02
C ILE A 1029 54.50 17.59 -25.32
N HIS A 1030 55.08 16.96 -26.35
CA HIS A 1030 54.42 16.73 -27.64
C HIS A 1030 53.54 15.47 -27.67
N ARG A 1031 53.44 14.72 -26.55
CA ARG A 1031 52.62 13.52 -26.34
C ARG A 1031 51.44 13.73 -25.36
N GLY A 1032 51.20 14.96 -24.91
CA GLY A 1032 50.14 15.25 -23.94
C GLY A 1032 48.73 14.86 -24.40
N GLY A 1033 47.79 14.71 -23.46
CA GLY A 1033 46.44 14.20 -23.72
C GLY A 1033 45.67 14.93 -24.83
N GLY A 1034 45.82 16.25 -24.96
CA GLY A 1034 45.22 17.03 -26.05
C GLY A 1034 45.72 16.69 -27.46
N GLN A 1035 46.83 15.95 -27.59
CA GLN A 1035 47.32 15.39 -28.86
C GLN A 1035 46.89 13.94 -29.06
N ILE A 1036 46.94 13.11 -28.00
CA ILE A 1036 46.68 11.67 -28.10
C ILE A 1036 45.19 11.34 -28.10
N ILE A 1037 44.39 11.98 -27.23
CA ILE A 1037 42.95 11.69 -27.08
C ILE A 1037 42.18 11.83 -28.40
N PRO A 1038 42.25 12.97 -29.12
CA PRO A 1038 41.51 13.10 -30.38
C PRO A 1038 42.00 12.14 -31.46
N THR A 1039 43.30 11.82 -31.52
CA THR A 1039 43.86 10.86 -32.49
C THR A 1039 43.42 9.43 -32.21
N CYS A 1040 43.43 9.02 -30.94
CA CYS A 1040 42.96 7.70 -30.55
C CYS A 1040 41.46 7.56 -30.80
N ARG A 1041 40.64 8.59 -30.51
CA ARG A 1041 39.22 8.60 -30.85
C ARG A 1041 38.98 8.53 -32.37
N ARG A 1042 39.73 9.29 -33.18
CA ARG A 1042 39.64 9.26 -34.66
C ARG A 1042 39.99 7.88 -35.22
N VAL A 1043 41.09 7.25 -34.76
CA VAL A 1043 41.47 5.93 -35.30
C VAL A 1043 40.46 4.84 -34.91
N ILE A 1044 39.88 4.89 -33.71
CA ILE A 1044 38.79 3.99 -33.29
C ILE A 1044 37.61 4.08 -34.27
N TYR A 1045 37.16 5.30 -34.62
CA TYR A 1045 36.07 5.48 -35.57
C TYR A 1045 36.41 5.05 -37.00
N ALA A 1046 37.64 5.28 -37.46
CA ALA A 1046 38.11 4.76 -38.75
C ALA A 1046 38.11 3.22 -38.77
N SER A 1047 38.55 2.58 -37.68
CA SER A 1047 38.51 1.12 -37.52
C SER A 1047 37.08 0.56 -37.57
N VAL A 1048 36.10 1.24 -36.97
CA VAL A 1048 34.68 0.82 -37.03
C VAL A 1048 34.11 0.92 -38.44
N LEU A 1049 34.31 2.04 -39.12
CA LEU A 1049 33.77 2.26 -40.47
C LEU A 1049 34.37 1.31 -41.53
N THR A 1050 35.55 0.74 -41.27
CA THR A 1050 36.21 -0.24 -42.14
C THR A 1050 35.94 -1.69 -41.78
N ALA A 1051 35.25 -1.95 -40.65
CA ALA A 1051 35.00 -3.27 -40.04
C ALA A 1051 33.55 -3.77 -40.27
N SER A 1052 32.92 -3.35 -41.37
CA SER A 1052 31.50 -3.62 -41.67
C SER A 1052 30.58 -3.25 -40.48
N PRO A 1053 30.42 -1.93 -40.21
CA PRO A 1053 29.67 -1.45 -39.06
C PRO A 1053 28.20 -1.88 -39.14
N GLY A 1054 27.54 -1.99 -37.98
CA GLY A 1054 26.13 -2.33 -37.86
C GLY A 1054 25.53 -1.81 -36.56
N ILE A 1055 24.22 -2.05 -36.37
CA ILE A 1055 23.52 -1.76 -35.11
C ILE A 1055 22.90 -3.02 -34.53
N GLN A 1056 22.83 -3.10 -33.20
CA GLN A 1056 22.09 -4.12 -32.47
C GLN A 1056 20.79 -3.53 -31.93
N GLU A 1057 19.67 -4.21 -32.19
CA GLU A 1057 18.39 -3.93 -31.53
C GLU A 1057 18.23 -4.81 -30.27
N PRO A 1058 17.62 -4.32 -29.18
CA PRO A 1058 17.39 -5.14 -28.00
C PRO A 1058 16.19 -6.07 -28.23
N MET A 1059 16.30 -7.28 -27.70
CA MET A 1059 15.31 -8.34 -27.81
C MET A 1059 14.68 -8.65 -26.45
N TYR A 1060 13.36 -8.78 -26.44
CA TYR A 1060 12.62 -9.38 -25.33
C TYR A 1060 12.46 -10.88 -25.54
N LEU A 1061 12.76 -11.66 -24.50
CA LEU A 1061 12.17 -12.99 -24.34
C LEU A 1061 10.72 -12.81 -23.88
N VAL A 1062 9.79 -13.27 -24.70
CA VAL A 1062 8.35 -13.24 -24.44
C VAL A 1062 7.88 -14.66 -24.11
N GLU A 1063 7.33 -14.83 -22.91
CA GLU A 1063 6.58 -16.03 -22.51
C GLU A 1063 5.08 -15.71 -22.59
N VAL A 1064 4.31 -16.50 -23.33
CA VAL A 1064 2.86 -16.36 -23.46
C VAL A 1064 2.19 -17.64 -22.99
N GLN A 1065 1.34 -17.53 -21.97
CA GLN A 1065 0.50 -18.62 -21.47
C GLN A 1065 -0.90 -18.48 -22.05
N CYS A 1066 -1.44 -19.57 -22.61
CA CYS A 1066 -2.78 -19.57 -23.21
C CYS A 1066 -3.42 -20.97 -23.26
N PRO A 1067 -4.75 -21.08 -23.43
CA PRO A 1067 -5.39 -22.31 -23.89
C PRO A 1067 -4.96 -22.66 -25.32
N GLU A 1068 -4.99 -23.94 -25.69
CA GLU A 1068 -4.67 -24.44 -27.04
C GLU A 1068 -5.48 -23.73 -28.15
N SER A 1069 -6.74 -23.38 -27.88
CA SER A 1069 -7.63 -22.65 -28.81
C SER A 1069 -7.15 -21.24 -29.20
N ALA A 1070 -6.24 -20.64 -28.42
CA ALA A 1070 -5.78 -19.26 -28.63
C ALA A 1070 -4.44 -19.15 -29.39
N ILE A 1071 -3.74 -20.27 -29.63
CA ILE A 1071 -2.40 -20.32 -30.24
C ILE A 1071 -2.36 -19.58 -31.59
N GLY A 1072 -3.36 -19.78 -32.46
CA GLY A 1072 -3.41 -19.13 -33.77
C GLY A 1072 -3.45 -17.60 -33.71
N GLY A 1073 -4.07 -17.03 -32.67
CA GLY A 1073 -4.07 -15.59 -32.41
C GLY A 1073 -2.68 -15.07 -32.02
N ILE A 1074 -1.95 -15.84 -31.21
CA ILE A 1074 -0.59 -15.49 -30.75
C ILE A 1074 0.38 -15.49 -31.93
N TYR A 1075 0.37 -16.55 -32.75
CA TYR A 1075 1.18 -16.64 -33.96
C TYR A 1075 0.92 -15.49 -34.93
N SER A 1076 -0.35 -15.11 -35.12
CA SER A 1076 -0.73 -13.97 -35.97
C SER A 1076 -0.09 -12.66 -35.51
N VAL A 1077 -0.13 -12.38 -34.19
CA VAL A 1077 0.42 -11.15 -33.62
C VAL A 1077 1.95 -11.16 -33.59
N LEU A 1078 2.58 -12.28 -33.22
CA LEU A 1078 4.05 -12.41 -33.20
C LEU A 1078 4.64 -12.28 -34.61
N ASN A 1079 4.13 -13.02 -35.60
CA ASN A 1079 4.63 -12.96 -36.98
C ASN A 1079 4.52 -11.54 -37.57
N ARG A 1080 3.42 -10.82 -37.27
CA ARG A 1080 3.23 -9.42 -37.69
C ARG A 1080 4.28 -8.47 -37.09
N ARG A 1081 4.82 -8.78 -35.91
CA ARG A 1081 5.76 -7.96 -35.13
C ARG A 1081 7.20 -8.50 -35.13
N ARG A 1082 7.57 -9.32 -36.13
CA ARG A 1082 8.89 -9.98 -36.25
C ARG A 1082 9.27 -10.88 -35.06
N GLY A 1083 8.28 -11.38 -34.32
CA GLY A 1083 8.49 -12.31 -33.22
C GLY A 1083 8.85 -13.71 -33.74
N ILE A 1084 9.86 -14.35 -33.13
CA ILE A 1084 10.34 -15.69 -33.51
C ILE A 1084 10.02 -16.66 -32.37
N VAL A 1085 9.03 -17.53 -32.55
CA VAL A 1085 8.73 -18.62 -31.61
C VAL A 1085 9.81 -19.70 -31.73
N PHE A 1086 10.32 -20.19 -30.60
CA PHE A 1086 11.36 -21.21 -30.54
C PHE A 1086 11.09 -22.36 -29.56
N SER A 1087 10.08 -22.24 -28.69
CA SER A 1087 9.62 -23.32 -27.80
C SER A 1087 8.10 -23.23 -27.63
N GLU A 1088 7.45 -24.39 -27.73
CA GLU A 1088 6.04 -24.60 -27.43
C GLU A 1088 5.95 -25.83 -26.52
N GLU A 1089 5.45 -25.65 -25.30
CA GLU A 1089 5.40 -26.71 -24.29
C GLU A 1089 3.99 -26.78 -23.69
N GLN A 1090 3.36 -27.96 -23.76
CA GLN A 1090 2.11 -28.22 -23.05
C GLN A 1090 2.41 -28.41 -21.56
N ARG A 1091 1.70 -27.71 -20.68
CA ARG A 1091 1.89 -27.85 -19.24
C ARG A 1091 1.23 -29.14 -18.73
N PRO A 1092 2.00 -30.09 -18.13
CA PRO A 1092 1.44 -31.34 -17.62
C PRO A 1092 0.30 -31.11 -16.63
N GLY A 1093 -0.82 -31.83 -16.82
CA GLY A 1093 -2.00 -31.72 -15.95
C GLY A 1093 -2.90 -30.51 -16.20
N THR A 1094 -2.65 -29.69 -17.22
CA THR A 1094 -3.50 -28.53 -17.56
C THR A 1094 -3.73 -28.43 -19.07
N PRO A 1095 -4.84 -27.82 -19.54
CA PRO A 1095 -5.07 -27.54 -20.96
C PRO A 1095 -4.31 -26.29 -21.47
N MET A 1096 -3.31 -25.82 -20.71
CA MET A 1096 -2.56 -24.60 -21.01
C MET A 1096 -1.26 -24.92 -21.75
N MET A 1097 -0.97 -24.10 -22.74
CA MET A 1097 0.22 -24.12 -23.56
C MET A 1097 1.10 -22.92 -23.21
N ASN A 1098 2.41 -23.13 -23.22
CA ASN A 1098 3.41 -22.12 -22.93
C ASN A 1098 4.26 -21.89 -24.18
N ILE A 1099 4.19 -20.68 -24.74
CA ILE A 1099 4.89 -20.30 -25.97
C ILE A 1099 6.01 -19.34 -25.62
N LYS A 1100 7.25 -19.65 -26.02
CA LYS A 1100 8.41 -18.78 -25.85
C LYS A 1100 8.90 -18.25 -27.20
N ALA A 1101 9.06 -16.93 -27.28
CA ALA A 1101 9.46 -16.23 -28.49
C ALA A 1101 10.44 -15.10 -28.21
N TYR A 1102 11.29 -14.77 -29.17
CA TYR A 1102 12.06 -13.52 -29.17
C TYR A 1102 11.29 -12.44 -29.92
N LEU A 1103 11.11 -11.26 -29.31
CA LEU A 1103 10.39 -10.11 -29.89
C LEU A 1103 11.27 -8.85 -29.80
N PRO A 1104 11.52 -8.12 -30.90
CA PRO A 1104 12.27 -6.86 -30.83
C PRO A 1104 11.52 -5.81 -30.00
N VAL A 1105 12.21 -5.12 -29.10
CA VAL A 1105 11.58 -4.14 -28.17
C VAL A 1105 10.83 -3.04 -28.93
N ASN A 1106 11.35 -2.59 -30.09
CA ASN A 1106 10.67 -1.56 -30.88
C ASN A 1106 9.35 -2.04 -31.50
N GLU A 1107 9.20 -3.35 -31.69
CA GLU A 1107 7.98 -3.99 -32.19
C GLU A 1107 7.07 -4.46 -31.04
N SER A 1108 7.42 -4.21 -29.76
CA SER A 1108 6.62 -4.62 -28.61
C SER A 1108 5.58 -3.59 -28.16
N PHE A 1109 5.66 -2.34 -28.60
CA PHE A 1109 4.71 -1.29 -28.20
C PHE A 1109 3.28 -1.62 -28.65
N GLY A 1110 2.35 -1.69 -27.70
CA GLY A 1110 0.98 -2.14 -27.96
C GLY A 1110 0.83 -3.65 -28.26
N PHE A 1111 1.87 -4.46 -28.07
CA PHE A 1111 1.79 -5.92 -28.21
C PHE A 1111 0.73 -6.52 -27.27
N ASN A 1112 0.67 -6.05 -26.03
CA ASN A 1112 -0.27 -6.56 -25.02
C ASN A 1112 -1.73 -6.31 -25.40
N SER A 1113 -2.05 -5.16 -26.00
CA SER A 1113 -3.40 -4.85 -26.50
C SER A 1113 -3.76 -5.68 -27.73
N ASP A 1114 -2.83 -5.80 -28.69
CA ASP A 1114 -3.01 -6.61 -29.89
C ASP A 1114 -3.25 -8.08 -29.55
N LEU A 1115 -2.44 -8.64 -28.64
CA LEU A 1115 -2.51 -10.03 -28.23
C LEU A 1115 -3.82 -10.34 -27.51
N ARG A 1116 -4.23 -9.47 -26.57
CA ARG A 1116 -5.53 -9.59 -25.90
C ARG A 1116 -6.70 -9.51 -26.89
N ALA A 1117 -6.63 -8.63 -27.88
CA ALA A 1117 -7.65 -8.54 -28.93
C ALA A 1117 -7.70 -9.83 -29.79
N ALA A 1118 -6.54 -10.32 -30.24
CA ALA A 1118 -6.44 -11.52 -31.08
C ALA A 1118 -6.81 -12.83 -30.35
N THR A 1119 -6.71 -12.86 -29.03
CA THR A 1119 -6.96 -14.05 -28.19
C THR A 1119 -8.21 -13.93 -27.31
N SER A 1120 -9.05 -12.91 -27.53
CA SER A 1120 -10.23 -12.62 -26.69
C SER A 1120 -9.91 -12.52 -25.18
N GLY A 1121 -8.72 -12.02 -24.84
CA GLY A 1121 -8.22 -11.88 -23.47
C GLY A 1121 -7.71 -13.18 -22.82
N GLN A 1122 -7.63 -14.29 -23.55
CA GLN A 1122 -7.22 -15.60 -23.01
C GLN A 1122 -5.70 -15.78 -22.89
N ALA A 1123 -4.89 -14.97 -23.58
CA ALA A 1123 -3.44 -15.05 -23.53
C ALA A 1123 -2.81 -13.98 -22.63
N PHE A 1124 -1.86 -14.41 -21.81
CA PHE A 1124 -1.13 -13.55 -20.87
C PHE A 1124 0.35 -13.51 -21.26
N PRO A 1125 0.82 -12.43 -21.90
CA PRO A 1125 2.22 -12.25 -22.26
C PRO A 1125 3.02 -11.66 -21.09
N GLN A 1126 4.28 -12.07 -20.99
CA GLN A 1126 5.31 -11.38 -20.21
C GLN A 1126 6.57 -11.24 -21.05
N ALA A 1127 7.17 -10.05 -21.03
CA ALA A 1127 8.37 -9.72 -21.78
C ALA A 1127 9.50 -9.35 -20.82
N VAL A 1128 10.70 -9.89 -21.04
CA VAL A 1128 11.91 -9.59 -20.26
C VAL A 1128 13.05 -9.31 -21.22
N PHE A 1129 13.88 -8.30 -20.96
CA PHE A 1129 15.10 -8.07 -21.74
C PHE A 1129 16.01 -9.29 -21.64
N ASP A 1130 16.40 -9.82 -22.79
CA ASP A 1130 17.17 -11.07 -22.89
C ASP A 1130 18.57 -10.81 -23.47
N HIS A 1131 18.65 -10.33 -24.70
CA HIS A 1131 19.92 -10.05 -25.38
C HIS A 1131 19.83 -8.88 -26.40
N TRP A 1132 20.97 -8.51 -26.96
CA TRP A 1132 21.10 -7.60 -28.09
C TRP A 1132 21.31 -8.41 -29.37
N GLN A 1133 20.51 -8.17 -30.41
CA GLN A 1133 20.61 -8.87 -31.68
C GLN A 1133 21.07 -7.91 -32.79
N ALA A 1134 22.10 -8.31 -33.55
CA ALA A 1134 22.56 -7.54 -34.71
C ALA A 1134 21.48 -7.48 -35.81
N MET A 1135 21.17 -6.27 -36.29
CA MET A 1135 20.23 -6.08 -37.39
C MET A 1135 20.88 -6.38 -38.74
N THR A 1136 20.12 -6.98 -39.65
CA THR A 1136 20.57 -7.24 -41.03
C THR A 1136 20.40 -6.00 -41.92
N GLY A 1137 21.50 -5.51 -42.50
CA GLY A 1137 21.54 -4.40 -43.45
C GLY A 1137 22.81 -3.55 -43.29
N ASN A 1138 23.32 -2.97 -44.38
CA ASN A 1138 24.49 -2.09 -44.32
C ASN A 1138 24.05 -0.67 -43.89
N PRO A 1139 24.48 -0.16 -42.72
CA PRO A 1139 24.10 1.19 -42.27
C PRO A 1139 24.60 2.31 -43.18
N LEU A 1140 25.59 2.06 -44.04
CA LEU A 1140 26.19 3.07 -44.93
C LEU A 1140 25.45 3.18 -46.28
N GLU A 1141 24.50 2.28 -46.58
CA GLU A 1141 23.77 2.25 -47.86
C GLU A 1141 22.32 2.74 -47.68
N PRO A 1142 21.87 3.77 -48.42
CA PRO A 1142 20.48 4.23 -48.37
C PRO A 1142 19.46 3.17 -48.80
N GLY A 1143 18.24 3.26 -48.27
CA GLY A 1143 17.10 2.43 -48.70
C GLY A 1143 16.88 1.13 -47.92
N ASN A 1144 17.56 0.95 -46.79
CA ASN A 1144 17.29 -0.15 -45.85
C ASN A 1144 16.87 0.38 -44.46
N LYS A 1145 16.17 -0.48 -43.69
CA LYS A 1145 15.62 -0.12 -42.36
C LYS A 1145 16.69 0.35 -41.36
N VAL A 1146 17.92 -0.16 -41.45
CA VAL A 1146 19.03 0.21 -40.57
C VAL A 1146 19.48 1.65 -40.85
N TYR A 1147 19.65 2.02 -42.13
CA TYR A 1147 19.95 3.39 -42.56
C TYR A 1147 18.90 4.38 -42.06
N ASP A 1148 17.61 4.05 -42.25
CA ASP A 1148 16.50 4.92 -41.85
C ASP A 1148 16.43 5.10 -40.32
N ILE A 1149 16.67 4.03 -39.54
CA ILE A 1149 16.76 4.11 -38.07
C ILE A 1149 17.89 5.06 -37.66
N ILE A 1150 19.10 4.88 -38.20
CA ILE A 1150 20.26 5.72 -37.87
C ILE A 1150 19.98 7.18 -38.21
N ARG A 1151 19.48 7.46 -39.42
CA ARG A 1151 19.14 8.82 -39.86
C ARG A 1151 18.11 9.48 -38.94
N ASN A 1152 17.08 8.76 -38.52
CA ASN A 1152 16.08 9.26 -37.57
C ASN A 1152 16.67 9.53 -36.17
N VAL A 1153 17.55 8.67 -35.67
CA VAL A 1153 18.26 8.90 -34.39
C VAL A 1153 19.18 10.12 -34.47
N ARG A 1154 19.95 10.25 -35.55
CA ARG A 1154 20.84 11.41 -35.80
C ARG A 1154 20.05 12.71 -35.86
N LYS A 1155 18.95 12.72 -36.62
CA LYS A 1155 18.03 13.86 -36.74
C LYS A 1155 17.48 14.30 -35.37
N ARG A 1156 17.01 13.36 -34.55
CA ARG A 1156 16.51 13.63 -33.19
C ARG A 1156 17.59 14.22 -32.28
N LYS A 1157 18.84 13.73 -32.39
CA LYS A 1157 19.99 14.28 -31.64
C LYS A 1157 20.48 15.63 -32.15
N GLY A 1158 19.94 16.15 -33.27
CA GLY A 1158 20.41 17.38 -33.90
C GLY A 1158 21.73 17.23 -34.67
N LEU A 1159 22.13 16.00 -34.97
CA LEU A 1159 23.32 15.69 -35.76
C LEU A 1159 23.04 15.86 -37.25
N VAL A 1160 24.11 16.02 -38.05
CA VAL A 1160 24.05 15.93 -39.52
C VAL A 1160 23.39 14.60 -39.90
N GLU A 1161 22.29 14.64 -40.67
CA GLU A 1161 21.47 13.44 -40.94
C GLU A 1161 22.27 12.28 -41.56
N ASP A 1162 23.24 12.59 -42.43
CA ASP A 1162 24.14 11.60 -43.05
C ASP A 1162 25.25 11.13 -42.10
N ILE A 1163 25.66 9.87 -42.24
CA ILE A 1163 26.73 9.25 -41.45
C ILE A 1163 28.09 9.81 -41.92
N PRO A 1164 29.02 10.15 -41.00
CA PRO A 1164 30.31 10.69 -41.40
C PRO A 1164 31.17 9.67 -42.17
N GLY A 1165 31.73 10.08 -43.31
CA GLY A 1165 32.61 9.26 -44.12
C GLY A 1165 33.95 8.92 -43.45
N LEU A 1166 34.59 7.86 -43.95
CA LEU A 1166 35.91 7.39 -43.47
C LEU A 1166 37.00 8.47 -43.58
N ASP A 1167 36.91 9.33 -44.60
CA ASP A 1167 37.81 10.45 -44.87
C ASP A 1167 37.89 11.48 -43.74
N ARG A 1168 36.85 11.59 -42.89
CA ARG A 1168 36.86 12.43 -41.69
C ARG A 1168 37.83 11.93 -40.62
N TYR A 1169 38.02 10.61 -40.54
CA TYR A 1169 38.69 9.94 -39.42
C TYR A 1169 40.04 9.31 -39.80
N TYR A 1170 40.17 8.81 -41.02
CA TYR A 1170 41.35 8.11 -41.52
C TYR A 1170 42.34 9.08 -42.17
N ASP A 1171 43.59 9.07 -41.69
CA ASP A 1171 44.67 9.86 -42.26
C ASP A 1171 45.59 8.96 -43.13
N LYS A 1172 45.90 9.41 -44.34
CA LYS A 1172 46.94 8.78 -45.19
C LYS A 1172 48.35 9.14 -44.70
N LEU A 1173 49.31 8.25 -44.94
CA LEU A 1173 50.72 8.35 -44.51
C LEU A 1173 51.43 9.62 -45.01
#